data_AF-A6VU89-F1
#
_entry.id   AF-A6VU89-F1
#
_cell.length_a   1.000
_cell.length_b   1.000
_cell.length_c   1.000
_cell.angle_alpha   90.00
_cell.angle_beta   90.00
_cell.angle_gamma   90.00
#
_symmetry.space_group_name_H-M   'P 1'
#
loop_
_entity.id
_entity.type
_entity.pdbx_description
1 polymer ?
#
loop_
_entity_poly.entity_id
_entity_poly.type
_entity_poly.pdbx_seq_one_letter_code
_entity_poly.pdbx_strand_id
1 'polypeptide(L)'
;MYSLNSFFVTNIDNAHLAMGDYNYLLVALSILLASVASFFALHFASIAQHIVIEKYKSIALVSGSFIMAGGIWSMHFVGMLAFNMGHGISYDPLLTAISLIPAILASYITLKRFIRSDLSIWQLLINGVLVGGGIGAMHYIGMAAMKMDVELKYDPAWFLASLVIAVVLAFIALSTHYYVRKVWANLTTKWVSCISALIMGAAISGMHYAGMAGARFISSSKAEMHHIQDSTNDELSFVVAIITLLLSILAANIASQLRYRQLLLEKTASEVRLKTTLDTAVDGIISIDSLGIIKEFNKAATKIFGWQEEEIINQHFGALFPQKYTDEFNRSLAAFRNTGEVTIAGTEREIHAINKTGHIFPIRLGVGKVDIPDSDTLFVGFITDISTRKSLEETIKKSEKQFSSLIKNIPGASFRCLMDEHWTTIFVSDAIYDVTGWSTSEFYSKTISFAKLVHPDDEENVASTIKEATNTRKSYKLEYRLRHKDGHYVWVLENGSVILNKHGKPEWIDGVILDISQRVEMEDELRQAKAKAEASVESKASFLANMSHEIRTPMNAIIGFSDILLESEISGENKKHLSIISKSARSLLHLLNDILDSAKLEKNKLELDIQPFVLANSVDTVISTLWLQARNKGLELNFNIEKDVAVAYLGAEDRIRQVLMNILGNAVKFTEKGHVTLNVLKLQDGKIRFSVTDSGIGIPEERLTHIFDPFTQADASMSRRFGGTGLGTSISKQLVTLMGGQIHVTSEAEVGSCFFFDLPLTETEAPSDTKTSQLSIIAPQKILLADDVEQNLTLLTILLKRHGHAIFFAKDGIDAVEQFKMIKPDIILMDIQMPKMDGLTATQIIRSYEKENQLIHTPIIALTANVLIEDKLDAQQAGMDGFANKPIDIQALITEMARVLNEVPIQIDLKRLDHQKVNHKNPQIHMDKGLSLWNDLPVYITELSRFAETNENLVNRLTTHLDNQEYQEAYALAHAIKGSSGNLALLNISNCMASIERAAQTKDHDQFSKNVQCLASLLAYFFEELQLLIEKYSIHSEISDASTQNEFSTTQLIALIEALILSANSGEVDDENIALLIRNAPQYMKTQAIAASKAISNFEFDSAINSLTNLKALMIQEPTK
;
A
#
# COMPACT_ATOMS: atom_id res chain seq x y z
N MET A 1 21.98 -21.59 -10.75
CA MET A 1 21.39 -22.88 -10.31
C MET A 1 22.18 -23.35 -9.09
N TYR A 2 21.84 -22.86 -7.89
CA TYR A 2 22.49 -23.34 -6.67
C TYR A 2 22.17 -24.82 -6.46
N SER A 3 23.18 -25.67 -6.32
CA SER A 3 22.97 -27.08 -6.02
C SER A 3 22.50 -27.24 -4.57
N LEU A 4 21.53 -28.12 -4.29
CA LEU A 4 21.04 -28.34 -2.92
C LEU A 4 22.16 -28.69 -1.90
N ASN A 5 23.31 -29.19 -2.37
CA ASN A 5 24.53 -29.42 -1.61
C ASN A 5 25.13 -28.16 -0.93
N SER A 6 24.71 -26.95 -1.32
CA SER A 6 25.06 -25.73 -0.60
C SER A 6 24.24 -25.62 0.69
N PHE A 7 22.93 -25.81 0.61
CA PHE A 7 22.01 -25.60 1.74
C PHE A 7 21.92 -26.80 2.68
N PHE A 8 21.93 -28.01 2.11
CA PHE A 8 21.74 -29.26 2.83
C PHE A 8 23.01 -30.12 2.85
N VAL A 9 23.32 -30.72 4.00
CA VAL A 9 24.41 -31.70 4.11
C VAL A 9 23.87 -33.11 3.85
N THR A 10 24.46 -33.80 2.88
CA THR A 10 24.05 -35.17 2.48
C THR A 10 25.06 -36.26 2.88
N ASN A 11 26.25 -35.87 3.33
CA ASN A 11 27.28 -36.77 3.85
C ASN A 11 28.10 -35.99 4.90
N ILE A 12 28.29 -36.55 6.10
CA ILE A 12 28.92 -35.86 7.24
C ILE A 12 30.17 -36.63 7.66
N ASP A 13 31.32 -35.95 7.69
CA ASP A 13 32.50 -36.42 8.43
C ASP A 13 32.52 -35.70 9.78
N ASN A 14 32.41 -36.47 10.87
CA ASN A 14 32.11 -35.94 12.21
C ASN A 14 33.27 -35.12 12.83
N ALA A 15 34.45 -35.10 12.20
CA ALA A 15 35.64 -34.42 12.71
C ALA A 15 35.59 -32.88 12.63
N HIS A 16 34.60 -32.29 11.92
CA HIS A 16 34.54 -30.85 11.61
C HIS A 16 33.31 -30.10 12.15
N LEU A 17 32.45 -30.77 12.93
CA LEU A 17 31.26 -30.15 13.52
C LEU A 17 31.60 -29.40 14.81
N ALA A 18 31.23 -28.13 14.90
CA ALA A 18 31.22 -27.39 16.17
C ALA A 18 30.10 -27.93 17.07
N MET A 19 30.44 -28.26 18.32
CA MET A 19 29.47 -28.60 19.37
C MET A 19 29.24 -27.38 20.26
N GLY A 20 28.00 -27.20 20.72
CA GLY A 20 27.60 -26.10 21.60
C GLY A 20 26.66 -26.57 22.72
N ASP A 21 26.63 -25.83 23.81
CA ASP A 21 25.87 -26.15 25.03
C ASP A 21 24.68 -25.21 25.24
N TYR A 22 23.59 -25.74 25.82
CA TYR A 22 22.38 -24.97 26.07
C TYR A 22 22.30 -24.37 27.49
N ASN A 23 22.15 -23.04 27.59
CA ASN A 23 21.81 -22.35 28.83
C ASN A 23 20.29 -22.43 29.08
N TYR A 24 19.89 -23.41 29.88
CA TYR A 24 18.49 -23.70 30.21
C TYR A 24 17.70 -22.53 30.82
N LEU A 25 18.34 -21.54 31.46
CA LEU A 25 17.65 -20.37 32.00
C LEU A 25 17.18 -19.43 30.87
N LEU A 26 18.01 -19.28 29.84
CA LEU A 26 17.66 -18.53 28.63
C LEU A 26 16.65 -19.32 27.77
N VAL A 27 16.74 -20.66 27.73
CA VAL A 27 15.67 -21.52 27.16
C VAL A 27 14.33 -21.32 27.90
N ALA A 28 14.33 -21.20 29.23
CA ALA A 28 13.10 -20.92 29.97
C ALA A 28 12.56 -19.50 29.70
N LEU A 29 13.44 -18.50 29.60
CA LEU A 29 13.06 -17.11 29.34
C LEU A 29 12.52 -16.90 27.91
N SER A 30 13.09 -17.56 26.90
CA SER A 30 12.56 -17.58 25.53
C SER A 30 11.10 -18.06 25.48
N ILE A 31 10.84 -19.27 26.01
CA ILE A 31 9.49 -19.86 26.08
C ILE A 31 8.51 -18.95 26.83
N LEU A 32 8.97 -18.30 27.92
CA LEU A 32 8.16 -17.36 28.70
C LEU A 32 7.78 -16.11 27.88
N LEU A 33 8.73 -15.49 27.17
CA LEU A 33 8.48 -14.32 26.33
C LEU A 33 7.49 -14.64 25.19
N ALA A 34 7.65 -15.80 24.54
CA ALA A 34 6.71 -16.32 23.54
C ALA A 34 5.27 -16.41 24.09
N SER A 35 5.16 -16.99 25.28
CA SER A 35 3.89 -17.28 25.94
C SER A 35 3.19 -16.00 26.42
N VAL A 36 3.94 -15.06 27.01
CA VAL A 36 3.40 -13.78 27.50
C VAL A 36 2.89 -12.92 26.34
N ALA A 37 3.65 -12.82 25.25
CA ALA A 37 3.22 -12.10 24.06
C ALA A 37 2.00 -12.76 23.38
N SER A 38 2.02 -14.09 23.23
CA SER A 38 0.88 -14.85 22.71
C SER A 38 -0.38 -14.64 23.56
N PHE A 39 -0.24 -14.54 24.89
CA PHE A 39 -1.35 -14.25 25.79
C PHE A 39 -1.94 -12.86 25.53
N PHE A 40 -1.11 -11.83 25.46
CA PHE A 40 -1.57 -10.47 25.17
C PHE A 40 -2.22 -10.37 23.79
N ALA A 41 -1.62 -10.94 22.76
CA ALA A 41 -2.17 -10.96 21.39
C ALA A 41 -3.58 -11.60 21.32
N LEU A 42 -3.72 -12.81 21.88
CA LEU A 42 -5.02 -13.50 21.94
C LEU A 42 -6.02 -12.77 22.86
N HIS A 43 -5.55 -12.08 23.89
CA HIS A 43 -6.40 -11.25 24.75
C HIS A 43 -6.93 -10.02 24.02
N PHE A 44 -6.10 -9.34 23.20
CA PHE A 44 -6.55 -8.20 22.40
C PHE A 44 -7.51 -8.58 21.29
N ALA A 45 -7.32 -9.72 20.61
CA ALA A 45 -8.32 -10.23 19.68
C ALA A 45 -9.66 -10.55 20.37
N SER A 46 -9.64 -11.08 21.59
CA SER A 46 -10.86 -11.27 22.40
C SER A 46 -11.52 -9.96 22.82
N ILE A 47 -10.75 -8.94 23.23
CA ILE A 47 -11.30 -7.60 23.54
C ILE A 47 -11.92 -6.98 22.28
N ALA A 48 -11.26 -7.11 21.13
CA ALA A 48 -11.71 -6.57 19.84
C ALA A 48 -13.00 -7.23 19.29
N GLN A 49 -13.41 -8.40 19.80
CA GLN A 49 -14.75 -8.94 19.54
C GLN A 49 -15.87 -8.08 20.17
N HIS A 50 -15.58 -7.35 21.25
CA HIS A 50 -16.54 -6.53 22.00
C HIS A 50 -16.47 -5.02 21.70
N ILE A 51 -15.53 -4.59 20.84
CA ILE A 51 -15.42 -3.18 20.42
C ILE A 51 -16.40 -2.92 19.27
N VAL A 52 -17.35 -2.01 19.51
CA VAL A 52 -18.37 -1.59 18.52
C VAL A 52 -17.78 -0.63 17.47
N ILE A 53 -16.81 0.22 17.86
CA ILE A 53 -16.20 1.23 16.99
C ILE A 53 -15.06 0.60 16.17
N GLU A 54 -15.26 0.46 14.87
CA GLU A 54 -14.33 -0.23 13.97
C GLU A 54 -12.89 0.34 14.02
N LYS A 55 -12.71 1.66 14.13
CA LYS A 55 -11.39 2.28 14.28
C LYS A 55 -10.62 1.75 15.51
N TYR A 56 -11.29 1.59 16.65
CA TYR A 56 -10.67 1.06 17.87
C TYR A 56 -10.47 -0.47 17.81
N LYS A 57 -11.32 -1.18 17.06
CA LYS A 57 -11.20 -2.61 16.78
C LYS A 57 -9.98 -2.92 15.89
N SER A 58 -9.75 -2.11 14.87
CA SER A 58 -8.54 -2.20 14.02
C SER A 58 -7.26 -1.87 14.80
N ILE A 59 -7.27 -0.84 15.65
CA ILE A 59 -6.13 -0.54 16.54
C ILE A 59 -5.81 -1.73 17.45
N ALA A 60 -6.81 -2.31 18.11
CA ALA A 60 -6.62 -3.48 18.97
C ALA A 60 -6.08 -4.73 18.21
N LEU A 61 -6.52 -4.94 16.96
CA LEU A 61 -5.98 -5.99 16.09
C LEU A 61 -4.51 -5.75 15.74
N VAL A 62 -4.17 -4.56 15.26
CA VAL A 62 -2.79 -4.19 14.88
C VAL A 62 -1.87 -4.31 16.09
N SER A 63 -2.23 -3.73 17.24
CA SER A 63 -1.49 -3.89 18.49
C SER A 63 -1.32 -5.37 18.89
N GLY A 64 -2.37 -6.19 18.77
CA GLY A 64 -2.28 -7.62 19.05
C GLY A 64 -1.30 -8.37 18.15
N SER A 65 -1.29 -8.07 16.84
CA SER A 65 -0.35 -8.67 15.89
C SER A 65 1.09 -8.19 16.08
N PHE A 66 1.32 -6.90 16.35
CA PHE A 66 2.66 -6.38 16.69
C PHE A 66 3.23 -7.01 17.97
N ILE A 67 2.40 -7.28 18.98
CA ILE A 67 2.83 -8.00 20.18
C ILE A 67 3.16 -9.45 19.86
N MET A 68 2.31 -10.14 19.10
CA MET A 68 2.57 -11.54 18.72
C MET A 68 3.87 -11.66 17.92
N ALA A 69 4.06 -10.80 16.93
CA ALA A 69 5.29 -10.64 16.18
C ALA A 69 6.48 -10.38 17.09
N GLY A 70 6.36 -9.37 17.96
CA GLY A 70 7.42 -8.95 18.86
C GLY A 70 7.82 -10.06 19.83
N GLY A 71 6.87 -10.89 20.27
CA GLY A 71 7.13 -12.04 21.12
C GLY A 71 7.63 -13.29 20.39
N ILE A 72 7.25 -13.46 19.12
CA ILE A 72 7.83 -14.45 18.22
C ILE A 72 9.30 -14.08 17.97
N TRP A 73 9.53 -12.84 17.52
CA TRP A 73 10.81 -12.12 17.46
C TRP A 73 11.57 -12.26 18.78
N SER A 74 10.98 -12.05 19.97
CA SER A 74 11.74 -11.99 21.24
C SER A 74 11.88 -13.28 22.02
N MET A 75 10.96 -14.24 21.90
CA MET A 75 11.17 -15.63 22.31
C MET A 75 12.54 -16.03 21.83
N HIS A 76 12.70 -15.75 20.55
CA HIS A 76 13.70 -16.35 19.76
C HIS A 76 15.08 -15.85 20.31
N PHE A 77 15.43 -14.55 20.57
CA PHE A 77 16.87 -14.07 20.67
C PHE A 77 17.54 -14.39 21.98
N VAL A 78 16.71 -14.61 22.99
CA VAL A 78 17.14 -15.22 24.22
C VAL A 78 17.61 -16.67 23.96
N GLY A 79 17.11 -17.31 22.90
CA GLY A 79 17.29 -18.71 22.51
C GLY A 79 18.52 -19.11 21.67
N MET A 80 19.31 -18.21 21.06
CA MET A 80 20.73 -18.55 20.73
C MET A 80 21.71 -17.89 21.66
N LEU A 81 21.31 -16.88 22.43
CA LEU A 81 22.02 -16.57 23.67
C LEU A 81 21.97 -17.80 24.59
N ALA A 82 20.89 -18.59 24.48
CA ALA A 82 20.76 -19.90 25.08
C ALA A 82 21.62 -21.01 24.44
N PHE A 83 22.29 -20.81 23.30
CA PHE A 83 23.10 -21.84 22.64
C PHE A 83 24.53 -21.36 22.40
N ASN A 84 25.42 -21.69 23.34
CA ASN A 84 26.80 -21.23 23.31
C ASN A 84 27.64 -22.09 22.34
N MET A 85 28.09 -21.47 21.24
CA MET A 85 29.01 -22.07 20.26
C MET A 85 30.48 -21.65 20.42
N GLY A 86 30.82 -20.80 21.39
CA GLY A 86 32.21 -20.38 21.65
C GLY A 86 32.90 -19.58 20.54
N HIS A 87 32.16 -19.15 19.50
CA HIS A 87 32.65 -18.31 18.40
C HIS A 87 31.97 -16.94 18.46
N GLY A 88 32.66 -15.90 17.98
CA GLY A 88 32.07 -14.57 17.81
C GLY A 88 30.93 -14.62 16.79
N ILE A 89 29.70 -14.41 17.25
CA ILE A 89 28.53 -14.30 16.38
C ILE A 89 28.40 -12.82 16.01
N SER A 90 28.55 -12.45 14.74
CA SER A 90 28.49 -11.05 14.29
C SER A 90 27.57 -10.81 13.08
N TYR A 91 27.57 -9.54 12.60
CA TYR A 91 26.38 -8.72 12.34
C TYR A 91 26.66 -7.40 11.50
N ASP A 92 25.63 -6.61 11.06
CA ASP A 92 25.64 -5.36 10.18
C ASP A 92 24.20 -4.70 10.08
N PRO A 93 23.77 -3.47 9.60
CA PRO A 93 22.54 -2.67 10.04
C PRO A 93 21.01 -2.55 9.48
N LEU A 94 20.40 -3.29 8.52
CA LEU A 94 18.94 -3.71 8.46
C LEU A 94 18.40 -5.16 8.80
N LEU A 95 18.57 -6.36 8.18
CA LEU A 95 17.99 -7.75 8.42
C LEU A 95 17.49 -8.03 9.97
N THR A 96 17.50 -7.17 11.10
CA THR A 96 16.77 -7.16 12.51
C THR A 96 15.49 -6.30 13.00
N ALA A 97 14.90 -5.22 12.45
CA ALA A 97 13.40 -4.78 12.35
C ALA A 97 12.18 -5.09 11.23
N ILE A 98 11.86 -5.73 9.99
CA ILE A 98 12.08 -6.70 8.74
C ILE A 98 11.87 -8.27 8.66
N SER A 99 11.99 -9.18 9.63
CA SER A 99 10.96 -10.14 9.94
C SER A 99 10.06 -9.35 10.88
N LEU A 100 9.27 -8.44 10.37
CA LEU A 100 8.20 -7.90 11.16
C LEU A 100 6.90 -7.69 10.35
N ILE A 101 6.70 -8.30 9.16
CA ILE A 101 5.39 -8.50 8.47
C ILE A 101 4.65 -9.79 8.89
N PRO A 102 4.50 -10.97 8.23
CA PRO A 102 3.73 -12.13 8.77
C PRO A 102 3.55 -12.42 10.28
N ALA A 103 4.51 -12.59 11.18
CA ALA A 103 4.12 -12.71 12.60
C ALA A 103 3.48 -11.43 13.19
N ILE A 104 3.47 -10.30 12.46
CA ILE A 104 2.36 -9.34 12.31
C ILE A 104 1.36 -9.84 11.25
N LEU A 105 1.54 -9.80 9.91
CA LEU A 105 0.51 -10.12 8.89
C LEU A 105 -0.17 -11.51 8.98
N ALA A 106 0.50 -12.65 9.04
CA ALA A 106 -0.07 -13.95 9.44
C ALA A 106 -0.72 -13.93 10.84
N SER A 107 -0.15 -13.26 11.86
CA SER A 107 -0.85 -13.06 13.13
C SER A 107 -2.07 -12.13 12.97
N TYR A 108 -2.04 -11.15 12.08
CA TYR A 108 -3.04 -10.11 11.86
C TYR A 108 -4.18 -10.71 11.05
N ILE A 109 -3.89 -11.38 9.94
CA ILE A 109 -4.80 -12.23 9.16
C ILE A 109 -5.44 -13.27 10.09
N THR A 110 -4.66 -13.91 10.97
CA THR A 110 -5.20 -14.90 11.92
C THR A 110 -6.09 -14.27 12.99
N LEU A 111 -5.64 -13.23 13.71
CA LEU A 111 -6.40 -12.52 14.74
C LEU A 111 -7.64 -11.83 14.14
N LYS A 112 -7.55 -11.27 12.93
CA LYS A 112 -8.66 -10.68 12.15
C LYS A 112 -9.69 -11.74 11.70
N ARG A 113 -9.24 -12.96 11.37
CA ARG A 113 -10.12 -14.11 11.12
C ARG A 113 -10.73 -14.66 12.42
N PHE A 114 -9.97 -14.71 13.51
CA PHE A 114 -10.33 -15.18 14.86
C PHE A 114 -11.38 -14.31 15.56
N ILE A 115 -11.60 -13.07 15.12
CA ILE A 115 -12.74 -12.25 15.55
C ILE A 115 -14.08 -12.73 14.95
N ARG A 116 -14.08 -13.50 13.85
CA ARG A 116 -15.30 -14.08 13.28
C ARG A 116 -15.67 -15.35 14.06
N SER A 117 -16.94 -15.46 14.46
CA SER A 117 -17.45 -16.47 15.40
C SER A 117 -17.35 -17.92 14.91
N ASP A 118 -17.38 -18.13 13.59
CA ASP A 118 -17.66 -19.42 12.97
C ASP A 118 -16.52 -19.87 12.05
N LEU A 119 -15.34 -20.11 12.64
CA LEU A 119 -14.20 -20.71 11.94
C LEU A 119 -14.40 -22.22 11.75
N SER A 120 -14.31 -22.69 10.50
CA SER A 120 -14.32 -24.12 10.20
C SER A 120 -12.97 -24.78 10.50
N ILE A 121 -12.94 -26.11 10.64
CA ILE A 121 -11.69 -26.89 10.84
C ILE A 121 -10.68 -26.61 9.71
N TRP A 122 -11.16 -26.48 8.47
CA TRP A 122 -10.32 -26.10 7.33
C TRP A 122 -9.74 -24.69 7.45
N GLN A 123 -10.50 -23.73 7.98
CA GLN A 123 -10.00 -22.36 8.22
C GLN A 123 -9.03 -22.31 9.40
N LEU A 124 -9.24 -23.12 10.45
CA LEU A 124 -8.26 -23.31 11.53
C LEU A 124 -6.96 -23.94 11.00
N LEU A 125 -7.05 -24.94 10.10
CA LEU A 125 -5.88 -25.55 9.46
C LEU A 125 -5.14 -24.54 8.56
N ILE A 126 -5.85 -23.77 7.74
CA ILE A 126 -5.25 -22.69 6.93
C ILE A 126 -4.56 -21.65 7.82
N ASN A 127 -5.18 -21.23 8.93
CA ASN A 127 -4.56 -20.29 9.86
C ASN A 127 -3.36 -20.92 10.61
N GLY A 128 -3.41 -22.23 10.90
CA GLY A 128 -2.29 -22.99 11.47
C GLY A 128 -1.11 -23.15 10.51
N VAL A 129 -1.36 -23.34 9.21
CA VAL A 129 -0.34 -23.30 8.15
C VAL A 129 0.23 -21.88 7.99
N LEU A 130 -0.63 -20.86 8.01
CA LEU A 130 -0.24 -19.46 7.87
C LEU A 130 0.63 -18.97 9.04
N VAL A 131 0.24 -19.26 10.28
CA VAL A 131 1.03 -18.94 11.49
C VAL A 131 2.23 -19.88 11.61
N GLY A 132 2.08 -21.17 11.33
CA GLY A 132 3.19 -22.14 11.39
C GLY A 132 4.27 -21.87 10.34
N GLY A 133 3.91 -21.40 9.15
CA GLY A 133 4.86 -20.83 8.17
C GLY A 133 5.41 -19.49 8.61
N GLY A 134 4.55 -18.58 9.08
CA GLY A 134 4.95 -17.28 9.63
C GLY A 134 5.76 -17.31 10.94
N ILE A 135 5.91 -18.49 11.56
CA ILE A 135 6.84 -18.83 12.67
C ILE A 135 8.01 -19.65 12.12
N GLY A 136 7.75 -20.78 11.46
CA GLY A 136 8.80 -21.70 11.02
C GLY A 136 9.77 -21.06 10.04
N ALA A 137 9.24 -20.30 9.10
CA ALA A 137 10.06 -19.51 8.20
C ALA A 137 10.46 -18.15 8.81
N MET A 138 9.76 -17.67 9.84
CA MET A 138 10.29 -16.61 10.71
C MET A 138 11.64 -16.98 11.28
N HIS A 139 11.81 -18.20 11.80
CA HIS A 139 13.08 -18.84 12.13
C HIS A 139 13.95 -19.14 10.90
N TYR A 140 13.69 -18.62 9.69
CA TYR A 140 14.47 -19.00 8.50
C TYR A 140 15.06 -17.91 7.56
N ILE A 141 14.83 -16.59 7.63
CA ILE A 141 15.72 -15.57 6.98
C ILE A 141 16.61 -14.77 8.00
N GLY A 142 17.42 -15.41 8.86
CA GLY A 142 18.08 -14.74 9.99
C GLY A 142 19.29 -15.39 10.74
N MET A 143 19.48 -16.71 10.95
CA MET A 143 20.86 -17.26 11.17
C MET A 143 21.74 -16.88 9.99
N ALA A 144 21.08 -16.77 8.86
CA ALA A 144 21.33 -15.77 7.85
C ALA A 144 22.27 -14.61 8.16
N ALA A 145 22.06 -13.71 9.12
CA ALA A 145 23.02 -12.60 9.28
C ALA A 145 24.27 -13.02 10.01
N MET A 146 24.36 -14.24 10.55
CA MET A 146 25.41 -14.65 11.47
C MET A 146 26.76 -14.68 10.77
N LYS A 147 27.35 -13.51 10.57
CA LYS A 147 28.73 -13.30 10.16
C LYS A 147 29.56 -13.96 11.27
N MET A 148 29.89 -15.21 10.98
CA MET A 148 30.52 -16.22 11.80
C MET A 148 31.54 -16.86 10.89
N ASP A 149 32.69 -17.22 11.45
CA ASP A 149 33.77 -17.88 10.71
C ASP A 149 33.50 -19.38 10.45
N VAL A 150 32.23 -19.78 10.50
CA VAL A 150 31.75 -21.17 10.50
C VAL A 150 30.61 -21.32 9.49
N GLU A 151 30.71 -22.30 8.60
CA GLU A 151 29.72 -22.51 7.54
C GLU A 151 28.47 -23.19 8.13
N LEU A 152 27.30 -22.63 7.85
CA LEU A 152 26.02 -23.09 8.36
C LEU A 152 25.21 -23.78 7.25
N LYS A 153 24.87 -25.05 7.49
CA LYS A 153 24.03 -25.88 6.61
C LYS A 153 22.98 -26.63 7.44
N TYR A 154 22.02 -27.26 6.76
CA TYR A 154 20.89 -27.93 7.40
C TYR A 154 20.81 -29.43 7.09
N ASP A 155 20.24 -30.17 8.02
CA ASP A 155 19.75 -31.53 7.84
C ASP A 155 18.33 -31.48 7.22
N PRO A 156 18.09 -32.08 6.03
CA PRO A 156 16.79 -32.01 5.37
C PRO A 156 15.61 -32.52 6.20
N ALA A 157 15.82 -33.55 7.01
CA ALA A 157 14.76 -34.19 7.78
C ALA A 157 14.38 -33.33 9.00
N TRP A 158 15.36 -32.78 9.71
CA TRP A 158 15.12 -31.87 10.83
C TRP A 158 14.59 -30.51 10.39
N PHE A 159 15.07 -29.97 9.26
CA PHE A 159 14.52 -28.76 8.65
C PHE A 159 13.03 -28.94 8.34
N LEU A 160 12.64 -30.01 7.63
CA LEU A 160 11.23 -30.26 7.33
C LEU A 160 10.40 -30.58 8.59
N ALA A 161 10.98 -31.22 9.59
CA ALA A 161 10.32 -31.50 10.86
C ALA A 161 9.99 -30.22 11.66
N SER A 162 10.84 -29.19 11.64
CA SER A 162 10.59 -27.94 12.38
C SER A 162 9.34 -27.21 11.87
N LEU A 163 9.16 -27.11 10.54
CA LEU A 163 7.94 -26.54 9.94
C LEU A 163 6.70 -27.35 10.30
N VAL A 164 6.78 -28.68 10.26
CA VAL A 164 5.65 -29.56 10.64
C VAL A 164 5.29 -29.37 12.11
N ILE A 165 6.27 -29.28 13.00
CA ILE A 165 6.08 -28.97 14.43
C ILE A 165 5.39 -27.60 14.60
N ALA A 166 5.85 -26.57 13.89
CA ALA A 166 5.27 -25.23 13.92
C ALA A 166 3.80 -25.22 13.52
N VAL A 167 3.48 -25.83 12.36
CA VAL A 167 2.12 -25.88 11.80
C VAL A 167 1.18 -26.70 12.67
N VAL A 168 1.62 -27.85 13.17
CA VAL A 168 0.80 -28.72 14.03
C VAL A 168 0.53 -28.05 15.37
N LEU A 169 1.53 -27.49 16.04
CA LEU A 169 1.35 -26.85 17.34
C LEU A 169 0.57 -25.52 17.23
N ALA A 170 0.77 -24.73 16.17
CA ALA A 170 -0.04 -23.54 15.90
C ALA A 170 -1.52 -23.89 15.61
N PHE A 171 -1.77 -24.95 14.81
CA PHE A 171 -3.12 -25.46 14.59
C PHE A 171 -3.79 -25.91 15.90
N ILE A 172 -3.06 -26.62 16.76
CA ILE A 172 -3.56 -27.04 18.08
C ILE A 172 -3.85 -25.81 18.95
N ALA A 173 -2.94 -24.84 19.07
CA ALA A 173 -3.14 -23.63 19.86
C ALA A 173 -4.39 -22.84 19.46
N LEU A 174 -4.60 -22.64 18.15
CA LEU A 174 -5.78 -21.95 17.61
C LEU A 174 -7.07 -22.77 17.82
N SER A 175 -7.01 -24.09 17.61
CA SER A 175 -8.14 -24.99 17.82
C SER A 175 -8.54 -25.09 19.30
N THR A 176 -7.57 -25.12 20.22
CA THR A 176 -7.80 -25.15 21.67
C THR A 176 -8.69 -23.99 22.11
N HIS A 177 -8.47 -22.77 21.59
CA HIS A 177 -9.29 -21.62 21.97
C HIS A 177 -10.78 -21.80 21.63
N TYR A 178 -11.08 -22.41 20.47
CA TYR A 178 -12.45 -22.69 20.04
C TYR A 178 -13.06 -23.89 20.79
N TYR A 179 -12.36 -25.02 20.82
CA TYR A 179 -12.90 -26.27 21.35
C TYR A 179 -12.95 -26.32 22.89
N VAL A 180 -11.99 -25.73 23.62
CA VAL A 180 -12.05 -25.68 25.10
C VAL A 180 -13.29 -24.94 25.58
N ARG A 181 -13.65 -23.82 24.94
CA ARG A 181 -14.87 -23.07 25.28
C ARG A 181 -16.15 -23.85 24.99
N LYS A 182 -16.13 -24.76 24.01
CA LYS A 182 -17.25 -25.65 23.65
C LYS A 182 -17.40 -26.85 24.58
N VAL A 183 -16.29 -27.34 25.16
CA VAL A 183 -16.27 -28.51 26.07
C VAL A 183 -16.41 -28.10 27.54
N TRP A 184 -15.83 -26.98 27.96
CA TRP A 184 -15.86 -26.48 29.35
C TRP A 184 -16.38 -25.04 29.42
N ALA A 185 -17.70 -24.89 29.26
CA ALA A 185 -18.38 -23.59 29.21
C ALA A 185 -18.16 -22.67 30.44
N ASN A 186 -17.75 -23.22 31.58
CA ASN A 186 -17.47 -22.46 32.81
C ASN A 186 -16.06 -21.86 32.90
N LEU A 187 -15.14 -22.17 31.97
CA LEU A 187 -13.82 -21.51 31.95
C LEU A 187 -13.96 -20.05 31.50
N THR A 188 -13.40 -19.12 32.29
CA THR A 188 -13.37 -17.71 31.89
C THR A 188 -12.41 -17.50 30.72
N THR A 189 -12.70 -16.52 29.85
CA THR A 189 -11.92 -16.26 28.64
C THR A 189 -10.43 -16.04 28.91
N LYS A 190 -10.07 -15.49 30.08
CA LYS A 190 -8.68 -15.31 30.52
C LYS A 190 -7.93 -16.65 30.62
N TRP A 191 -8.54 -17.69 31.18
CA TRP A 191 -7.93 -19.03 31.27
C TRP A 191 -7.82 -19.70 29.89
N VAL A 192 -8.82 -19.55 29.03
CA VAL A 192 -8.76 -20.10 27.66
C VAL A 192 -7.65 -19.43 26.84
N SER A 193 -7.50 -18.10 26.93
CA SER A 193 -6.36 -17.39 26.34
C SER A 193 -5.02 -17.81 26.93
N CYS A 194 -4.93 -18.04 28.25
CA CYS A 194 -3.70 -18.49 28.92
C CYS A 194 -3.25 -19.88 28.43
N ILE A 195 -4.16 -20.86 28.37
CA ILE A 195 -3.84 -22.21 27.87
C ILE A 195 -3.44 -22.15 26.40
N SER A 196 -4.20 -21.42 25.57
CA SER A 196 -3.89 -21.27 24.14
C SER A 196 -2.54 -20.58 23.91
N ALA A 197 -2.17 -19.62 24.75
CA ALA A 197 -0.91 -18.90 24.70
C ALA A 197 0.31 -19.73 25.11
N LEU A 198 0.16 -20.63 26.09
CA LEU A 198 1.21 -21.58 26.46
C LEU A 198 1.48 -22.58 25.33
N ILE A 199 0.43 -23.07 24.65
CA ILE A 199 0.59 -23.96 23.49
C ILE A 199 1.20 -23.19 22.31
N MET A 200 0.80 -21.94 22.08
CA MET A 200 1.41 -21.09 21.05
C MET A 200 2.89 -20.78 21.36
N GLY A 201 3.24 -20.48 22.62
CA GLY A 201 4.62 -20.30 23.04
C GLY A 201 5.47 -21.56 22.83
N ALA A 202 4.91 -22.74 23.14
CA ALA A 202 5.53 -24.02 22.84
C ALA A 202 5.63 -24.32 21.33
N ALA A 203 4.69 -23.84 20.50
CA ALA A 203 4.79 -23.91 19.04
C ALA A 203 5.97 -23.09 18.51
N ILE A 204 6.10 -21.87 19.02
CA ILE A 204 7.15 -20.91 18.65
C ILE A 204 8.53 -21.46 19.05
N SER A 205 8.74 -21.78 20.32
CA SER A 205 10.03 -22.31 20.80
C SER A 205 10.32 -23.74 20.34
N GLY A 206 9.31 -24.60 20.22
CA GLY A 206 9.49 -25.99 19.81
C GLY A 206 9.94 -26.12 18.35
N MET A 207 9.50 -25.19 17.49
CA MET A 207 10.01 -25.06 16.13
C MET A 207 11.47 -24.60 16.13
N HIS A 208 11.84 -23.54 16.88
CA HIS A 208 13.22 -23.04 16.99
C HIS A 208 14.18 -24.18 17.33
N TYR A 209 14.01 -24.80 18.49
CA TYR A 209 14.96 -25.80 18.96
C TYR A 209 14.98 -27.07 18.07
N ALA A 210 13.92 -27.35 17.29
CA ALA A 210 13.93 -28.40 16.27
C ALA A 210 14.72 -28.01 15.01
N GLY A 211 14.60 -26.77 14.53
CA GLY A 211 15.38 -26.28 13.39
C GLY A 211 16.86 -26.07 13.74
N MET A 212 17.15 -25.71 15.00
CA MET A 212 18.50 -25.75 15.58
C MET A 212 19.07 -27.16 15.71
N ALA A 213 18.26 -28.15 16.11
CA ALA A 213 18.66 -29.56 16.05
C ALA A 213 18.94 -30.04 14.61
N GLY A 214 18.42 -29.34 13.61
CA GLY A 214 18.75 -29.51 12.19
C GLY A 214 19.96 -28.72 11.69
N ALA A 215 20.47 -27.74 12.45
CA ALA A 215 21.60 -26.93 12.04
C ALA A 215 22.95 -27.68 12.17
N ARG A 216 23.85 -27.46 11.22
CA ARG A 216 25.20 -28.04 11.17
C ARG A 216 26.19 -26.91 10.94
N PHE A 217 27.08 -26.72 11.89
CA PHE A 217 28.10 -25.67 11.89
C PHE A 217 29.45 -26.32 11.61
N ILE A 218 30.01 -26.05 10.42
CA ILE A 218 31.20 -26.72 9.87
C ILE A 218 32.39 -25.75 9.93
N SER A 219 33.42 -26.09 10.70
CA SER A 219 34.64 -25.28 10.81
C SER A 219 35.71 -25.72 9.81
N SER A 220 36.25 -24.74 9.08
CA SER A 220 37.15 -24.93 7.93
C SER A 220 38.64 -24.88 8.28
N SER A 221 39.01 -24.46 9.51
CA SER A 221 40.39 -24.21 9.91
C SER A 221 40.76 -24.93 11.21
N LYS A 222 42.06 -25.25 11.33
CA LYS A 222 42.66 -25.88 12.52
C LYS A 222 43.53 -24.89 13.32
N ALA A 223 43.27 -23.59 13.14
CA ALA A 223 43.91 -22.49 13.83
C ALA A 223 43.44 -22.38 15.30
N GLU A 224 44.18 -21.62 16.10
CA GLU A 224 44.11 -21.66 17.57
C GLU A 224 42.86 -20.95 18.13
N MET A 225 42.29 -21.50 19.21
CA MET A 225 41.19 -20.89 19.95
C MET A 225 41.66 -19.65 20.73
N HIS A 226 41.72 -18.50 20.06
CA HIS A 226 41.76 -17.22 20.73
C HIS A 226 40.38 -16.89 21.33
N HIS A 227 40.29 -16.92 22.65
CA HIS A 227 39.14 -16.38 23.38
C HIS A 227 39.10 -14.85 23.24
N ILE A 228 38.53 -14.36 22.14
CA ILE A 228 38.15 -12.95 21.99
C ILE A 228 36.86 -12.75 22.81
N GLN A 229 37.01 -12.16 23.99
CA GLN A 229 35.93 -11.94 24.95
C GLN A 229 35.26 -10.57 24.74
N ASP A 230 34.78 -10.31 23.52
CA ASP A 230 34.02 -9.10 23.22
C ASP A 230 32.54 -9.28 23.55
N SER A 231 32.05 -8.50 24.52
CA SER A 231 30.74 -8.66 25.15
C SER A 231 29.61 -7.91 24.44
N THR A 232 29.64 -7.80 23.11
CA THR A 232 28.73 -6.98 22.30
C THR A 232 27.36 -7.62 22.03
N ASN A 233 27.23 -8.92 22.28
CA ASN A 233 26.15 -9.73 21.72
C ASN A 233 24.95 -9.84 22.66
N ASP A 234 25.20 -10.12 23.95
CA ASP A 234 24.21 -10.11 25.02
C ASP A 234 23.36 -8.84 25.00
N GLU A 235 24.00 -7.68 24.75
CA GLU A 235 23.34 -6.37 24.75
C GLU A 235 22.15 -6.33 23.81
N LEU A 236 22.27 -6.77 22.55
CA LEU A 236 21.15 -6.67 21.61
C LEU A 236 19.99 -7.61 21.97
N SER A 237 20.31 -8.80 22.50
CA SER A 237 19.29 -9.74 22.99
C SER A 237 18.47 -9.14 24.12
N PHE A 238 19.15 -8.56 25.12
CA PHE A 238 18.49 -7.90 26.25
C PHE A 238 17.76 -6.62 25.83
N VAL A 239 18.39 -5.77 25.01
CA VAL A 239 17.80 -4.53 24.48
C VAL A 239 16.46 -4.83 23.81
N VAL A 240 16.42 -5.79 22.89
CA VAL A 240 15.20 -5.99 22.11
C VAL A 240 14.20 -6.96 22.78
N ALA A 241 14.61 -7.70 23.83
CA ALA A 241 13.67 -8.28 24.80
C ALA A 241 12.98 -7.21 25.65
N ILE A 242 13.73 -6.19 26.11
CA ILE A 242 13.20 -5.03 26.84
C ILE A 242 12.26 -4.21 25.94
N ILE A 243 12.64 -3.92 24.69
CA ILE A 243 11.77 -3.22 23.72
C ILE A 243 10.47 -3.99 23.50
N THR A 244 10.53 -5.32 23.36
CA THR A 244 9.33 -6.16 23.18
C THR A 244 8.39 -6.06 24.39
N LEU A 245 8.94 -6.10 25.60
CA LEU A 245 8.18 -5.96 26.84
C LEU A 245 7.56 -4.55 26.96
N LEU A 246 8.32 -3.50 26.66
CA LEU A 246 7.86 -2.11 26.69
C LEU A 246 6.75 -1.85 25.65
N LEU A 247 6.90 -2.33 24.42
CA LEU A 247 5.87 -2.24 23.38
C LEU A 247 4.59 -2.97 23.79
N SER A 248 4.72 -4.15 24.41
CA SER A 248 3.59 -4.92 24.94
C SER A 248 2.83 -4.16 26.05
N ILE A 249 3.57 -3.52 26.97
CA ILE A 249 3.01 -2.70 28.05
C ILE A 249 2.34 -1.43 27.48
N LEU A 250 2.97 -0.74 26.52
CA LEU A 250 2.44 0.46 25.89
C LEU A 250 1.13 0.18 25.14
N ALA A 251 1.13 -0.85 24.29
CA ALA A 251 -0.06 -1.30 23.57
C ALA A 251 -1.20 -1.69 24.51
N ALA A 252 -0.89 -2.37 25.62
CA ALA A 252 -1.88 -2.72 26.64
C ALA A 252 -2.49 -1.49 27.34
N ASN A 253 -1.69 -0.46 27.63
CA ASN A 253 -2.18 0.80 28.20
C ASN A 253 -3.09 1.54 27.22
N ILE A 254 -2.71 1.65 25.94
CA ILE A 254 -3.51 2.29 24.89
C ILE A 254 -4.88 1.59 24.75
N ALA A 255 -4.89 0.26 24.61
CA ALA A 255 -6.11 -0.53 24.48
C ALA A 255 -7.02 -0.42 25.73
N SER A 256 -6.43 -0.43 26.93
CA SER A 256 -7.15 -0.23 28.20
C SER A 256 -7.80 1.16 28.27
N GLN A 257 -7.07 2.21 27.91
CA GLN A 257 -7.57 3.60 27.93
C GLN A 257 -8.71 3.82 26.92
N LEU A 258 -8.66 3.16 25.75
CA LEU A 258 -9.75 3.17 24.78
C LEU A 258 -11.02 2.51 25.34
N ARG A 259 -10.90 1.34 26.00
CA ARG A 259 -12.07 0.69 26.64
C ARG A 259 -12.63 1.50 27.81
N TYR A 260 -11.77 2.17 28.59
CA TYR A 260 -12.21 3.07 29.67
C TYR A 260 -13.02 4.27 29.13
N ARG A 261 -12.56 4.91 28.03
CA ARG A 261 -13.34 5.98 27.37
C ARG A 261 -14.70 5.50 26.87
N GLN A 262 -14.79 4.27 26.34
CA GLN A 262 -16.08 3.69 25.92
C GLN A 262 -17.04 3.52 27.12
N LEU A 263 -16.57 3.00 28.25
CA LEU A 263 -17.38 2.80 29.46
C LEU A 263 -17.91 4.13 30.04
N LEU A 264 -17.14 5.22 29.97
CA LEU A 264 -17.62 6.55 30.35
C LEU A 264 -18.75 7.05 29.44
N LEU A 265 -18.61 6.88 28.12
CA LEU A 265 -19.67 7.25 27.16
C LEU A 265 -20.95 6.41 27.36
N GLU A 266 -20.80 5.11 27.62
CA GLU A 266 -21.92 4.21 27.97
C GLU A 266 -22.65 4.70 29.24
N LYS A 267 -21.93 5.15 30.28
CA LYS A 267 -22.52 5.73 31.50
C LYS A 267 -23.27 7.04 31.23
N THR A 268 -22.63 8.02 30.59
CA THR A 268 -23.25 9.33 30.33
C THR A 268 -24.48 9.20 29.44
N ALA A 269 -24.46 8.30 28.44
CA ALA A 269 -25.63 7.99 27.63
C ALA A 269 -26.79 7.39 28.46
N SER A 270 -26.49 6.62 29.50
CA SER A 270 -27.51 6.06 30.42
C SER A 270 -28.10 7.11 31.35
N GLU A 271 -27.30 8.05 31.86
CA GLU A 271 -27.75 9.17 32.70
C GLU A 271 -28.66 10.12 31.93
N VAL A 272 -28.25 10.49 30.71
CA VAL A 272 -29.09 11.27 29.77
C VAL A 272 -30.37 10.50 29.44
N ARG A 273 -30.30 9.20 29.15
CA ARG A 273 -31.49 8.37 28.88
C ARG A 273 -32.48 8.37 30.04
N LEU A 274 -32.01 8.22 31.29
CA LEU A 274 -32.89 8.21 32.46
C LEU A 274 -33.59 9.57 32.64
N LYS A 275 -32.84 10.68 32.58
CA LYS A 275 -33.44 12.02 32.65
C LYS A 275 -34.41 12.28 31.50
N THR A 276 -34.06 11.89 30.27
CA THR A 276 -34.97 11.96 29.12
C THR A 276 -36.23 11.12 29.35
N THR A 277 -36.13 9.92 29.95
CA THR A 277 -37.31 9.06 30.23
C THR A 277 -38.26 9.70 31.23
N LEU A 278 -37.76 10.39 32.26
CA LEU A 278 -38.59 11.14 33.20
C LEU A 278 -39.21 12.41 32.56
N ASP A 279 -38.47 13.07 31.67
CA ASP A 279 -38.91 14.23 30.89
C ASP A 279 -39.94 13.89 29.79
N THR A 280 -39.91 12.67 29.24
CA THR A 280 -40.79 12.18 28.16
C THR A 280 -41.89 11.23 28.63
N ALA A 281 -41.94 10.91 29.93
CA ALA A 281 -43.08 10.23 30.53
C ALA A 281 -44.38 10.99 30.18
N VAL A 282 -45.43 10.25 29.82
CA VAL A 282 -46.73 10.83 29.45
C VAL A 282 -47.51 11.25 30.70
N ASP A 283 -47.40 10.46 31.77
CA ASP A 283 -47.95 10.77 33.08
C ASP A 283 -47.11 11.83 33.81
N GLY A 284 -47.79 12.69 34.57
CA GLY A 284 -47.14 13.58 35.53
C GLY A 284 -46.52 12.75 36.65
N ILE A 285 -45.23 12.92 36.89
CA ILE A 285 -44.48 12.29 37.97
C ILE A 285 -44.13 13.37 38.99
N ILE A 286 -44.52 13.14 40.25
CA ILE A 286 -44.32 14.06 41.36
C ILE A 286 -43.76 13.29 42.56
N SER A 287 -42.57 13.67 43.02
CA SER A 287 -41.97 13.10 44.23
C SER A 287 -42.20 14.06 45.40
N ILE A 288 -42.72 13.54 46.52
CA ILE A 288 -42.95 14.31 47.77
C ILE A 288 -42.26 13.64 48.96
N ASP A 289 -41.88 14.42 49.97
CA ASP A 289 -41.35 13.91 51.23
C ASP A 289 -42.45 13.49 52.23
N SER A 290 -42.02 12.98 53.39
CA SER A 290 -42.88 12.59 54.50
C SER A 290 -43.68 13.75 55.13
N LEU A 291 -43.37 15.01 54.81
CA LEU A 291 -44.11 16.20 55.22
C LEU A 291 -45.16 16.67 54.18
N GLY A 292 -45.16 16.09 52.97
CA GLY A 292 -46.03 16.49 51.87
C GLY A 292 -45.45 17.59 50.98
N ILE A 293 -44.14 17.84 51.06
CA ILE A 293 -43.45 18.86 50.29
C ILE A 293 -42.88 18.25 49.01
N ILE A 294 -43.17 18.88 47.86
CA ILE A 294 -42.71 18.44 46.53
C ILE A 294 -41.19 18.63 46.41
N LYS A 295 -40.50 17.59 45.95
CA LYS A 295 -39.05 17.55 45.68
C LYS A 295 -38.72 17.49 44.19
N GLU A 296 -39.53 16.76 43.42
CA GLU A 296 -39.35 16.60 41.97
C GLU A 296 -40.72 16.73 41.29
N PHE A 297 -40.75 17.35 40.10
CA PHE A 297 -41.97 17.64 39.38
C PHE A 297 -41.71 17.65 37.87
N ASN A 298 -42.01 16.54 37.17
CA ASN A 298 -41.57 16.37 35.79
C ASN A 298 -42.31 17.27 34.77
N LYS A 299 -41.77 17.35 33.54
CA LYS A 299 -42.34 18.17 32.45
C LYS A 299 -43.76 17.77 32.04
N ALA A 300 -44.23 16.56 32.36
CA ALA A 300 -45.62 16.17 32.17
C ALA A 300 -46.53 16.75 33.27
N ALA A 301 -46.11 16.72 34.53
CA ALA A 301 -46.80 17.38 35.63
C ALA A 301 -46.93 18.90 35.36
N THR A 302 -45.89 19.54 34.83
CA THR A 302 -45.92 20.94 34.36
C THR A 302 -47.00 21.19 33.29
N LYS A 303 -47.20 20.26 32.35
CA LYS A 303 -48.25 20.39 31.31
C LYS A 303 -49.65 20.11 31.85
N ILE A 304 -49.78 19.10 32.71
CA ILE A 304 -51.06 18.64 33.27
C ILE A 304 -51.62 19.65 34.28
N PHE A 305 -50.78 20.16 35.19
CA PHE A 305 -51.22 21.07 36.25
C PHE A 305 -50.91 22.55 35.96
N GLY A 306 -50.11 22.89 34.94
CA GLY A 306 -49.83 24.27 34.53
C GLY A 306 -48.89 25.06 35.45
N TRP A 307 -48.25 24.41 36.42
CA TRP A 307 -47.22 24.99 37.30
C TRP A 307 -45.82 24.75 36.73
N GLN A 308 -44.91 25.71 36.85
CA GLN A 308 -43.51 25.46 36.53
C GLN A 308 -42.81 24.74 37.69
N GLU A 309 -41.81 23.92 37.35
CA GLU A 309 -41.00 23.15 38.31
C GLU A 309 -40.39 24.05 39.40
N GLU A 310 -39.80 25.18 39.00
CA GLU A 310 -39.21 26.20 39.88
C GLU A 310 -40.23 26.88 40.82
N GLU A 311 -41.51 26.91 40.46
CA GLU A 311 -42.57 27.53 41.27
C GLU A 311 -43.11 26.56 42.33
N ILE A 312 -43.19 25.27 42.01
CA ILE A 312 -43.95 24.26 42.78
C ILE A 312 -43.07 23.32 43.60
N ILE A 313 -41.78 23.18 43.26
CA ILE A 313 -40.81 22.53 44.15
C ILE A 313 -40.73 23.29 45.48
N ASN A 314 -40.59 22.53 46.57
CA ASN A 314 -40.70 22.98 47.96
C ASN A 314 -42.07 23.56 48.39
N GLN A 315 -43.10 23.53 47.53
CA GLN A 315 -44.48 23.73 47.95
C GLN A 315 -45.15 22.43 48.44
N HIS A 316 -46.26 22.59 49.16
CA HIS A 316 -47.07 21.47 49.63
C HIS A 316 -48.01 20.96 48.53
N PHE A 317 -48.10 19.64 48.33
CA PHE A 317 -48.85 19.01 47.22
C PHE A 317 -50.32 19.43 47.11
N GLY A 318 -50.92 19.90 48.21
CA GLY A 318 -52.32 20.33 48.30
C GLY A 318 -52.75 21.44 47.34
N ALA A 319 -51.80 22.14 46.69
CA ALA A 319 -52.10 23.11 45.62
C ALA A 319 -52.61 22.46 44.31
N LEU A 320 -52.46 21.14 44.15
CA LEU A 320 -52.77 20.38 42.93
C LEU A 320 -54.13 19.66 42.97
N PHE A 321 -54.81 19.66 44.12
CA PHE A 321 -56.03 18.89 44.36
C PHE A 321 -57.10 19.72 45.08
N PRO A 322 -58.41 19.49 44.81
CA PRO A 322 -59.49 20.05 45.60
C PRO A 322 -59.37 19.70 47.09
N GLN A 323 -59.71 20.64 47.98
CA GLN A 323 -59.57 20.53 49.43
C GLN A 323 -59.98 19.16 50.01
N LYS A 324 -61.13 18.62 49.56
CA LYS A 324 -61.65 17.30 49.94
C LYS A 324 -60.60 16.17 49.83
N TYR A 325 -59.81 16.16 48.76
CA TYR A 325 -58.78 15.16 48.52
C TYR A 325 -57.47 15.51 49.25
N THR A 326 -57.11 16.81 49.29
CA THR A 326 -55.96 17.30 50.08
C THR A 326 -56.06 16.90 51.56
N ASP A 327 -57.25 17.02 52.16
CA ASP A 327 -57.52 16.61 53.55
C ASP A 327 -57.44 15.08 53.75
N GLU A 328 -57.71 14.28 52.72
CA GLU A 328 -57.61 12.82 52.73
C GLU A 328 -56.15 12.35 52.66
N PHE A 329 -55.37 12.92 51.73
CA PHE A 329 -53.94 12.65 51.59
C PHE A 329 -53.15 13.09 52.83
N ASN A 330 -53.44 14.27 53.37
CA ASN A 330 -52.82 14.78 54.61
C ASN A 330 -53.05 13.85 55.80
N ARG A 331 -54.27 13.30 55.96
CA ARG A 331 -54.59 12.35 57.03
C ARG A 331 -53.77 11.07 56.91
N SER A 332 -53.49 10.62 55.70
CA SER A 332 -52.75 9.39 55.44
C SER A 332 -51.23 9.55 55.56
N LEU A 333 -50.67 10.71 55.16
CA LEU A 333 -49.28 11.06 55.46
C LEU A 333 -49.06 11.20 56.98
N ALA A 334 -50.01 11.79 57.70
CA ALA A 334 -49.97 11.86 59.15
C ALA A 334 -50.09 10.47 59.82
N ALA A 335 -50.90 9.56 59.26
CA ALA A 335 -50.96 8.16 59.73
C ALA A 335 -49.62 7.44 59.53
N PHE A 336 -49.02 7.53 58.34
CA PHE A 336 -47.71 6.92 58.05
C PHE A 336 -46.62 7.37 59.03
N ARG A 337 -46.53 8.68 59.33
CA ARG A 337 -45.57 9.20 60.33
C ARG A 337 -45.78 8.67 61.75
N ASN A 338 -46.97 8.15 62.07
CA ASN A 338 -47.33 7.65 63.40
C ASN A 338 -47.31 6.12 63.51
N THR A 339 -47.50 5.37 62.41
CA THR A 339 -47.60 3.89 62.43
C THR A 339 -46.62 3.16 61.50
N GLY A 340 -45.97 3.86 60.56
CA GLY A 340 -45.13 3.26 59.52
C GLY A 340 -45.90 2.60 58.36
N GLU A 341 -47.22 2.46 58.46
CA GLU A 341 -48.07 1.86 57.41
C GLU A 341 -48.60 2.90 56.42
N VAL A 342 -48.58 2.59 55.11
CA VAL A 342 -49.04 3.50 54.05
C VAL A 342 -50.39 3.04 53.49
N THR A 343 -51.49 3.61 53.99
CA THR A 343 -52.86 3.24 53.56
C THR A 343 -53.25 3.69 52.14
N ILE A 344 -52.35 4.39 51.44
CA ILE A 344 -52.57 4.94 50.08
C ILE A 344 -51.66 4.28 49.01
N ALA A 345 -50.61 3.56 49.42
CA ALA A 345 -49.70 2.92 48.47
C ALA A 345 -50.43 1.85 47.64
N GLY A 346 -50.30 1.92 46.33
CA GLY A 346 -50.82 0.90 45.41
C GLY A 346 -52.32 0.96 45.07
N THR A 347 -53.12 1.90 45.61
CA THR A 347 -54.49 2.12 45.12
C THR A 347 -54.51 3.18 44.02
N GLU A 348 -54.74 2.77 42.77
CA GLU A 348 -55.10 3.71 41.69
C GLU A 348 -56.51 4.28 41.93
N ARG A 349 -56.71 5.58 41.68
CA ARG A 349 -58.01 6.24 41.87
C ARG A 349 -58.29 7.26 40.77
N GLU A 350 -59.48 7.18 40.17
CA GLU A 350 -60.00 8.26 39.32
C GLU A 350 -60.58 9.36 40.23
N ILE A 351 -59.90 10.51 40.30
CA ILE A 351 -60.24 11.68 41.13
C ILE A 351 -60.23 12.94 40.26
N HIS A 352 -60.35 14.12 40.87
CA HIS A 352 -60.27 15.39 40.15
C HIS A 352 -59.07 16.20 40.64
N ALA A 353 -58.33 16.79 39.70
CA ALA A 353 -57.21 17.68 39.94
C ALA A 353 -57.64 19.16 39.87
N ILE A 354 -56.77 20.06 40.32
CA ILE A 354 -56.85 21.51 40.07
C ILE A 354 -55.56 21.95 39.38
N ASN A 355 -55.68 22.63 38.24
CA ASN A 355 -54.54 23.29 37.60
C ASN A 355 -54.30 24.69 38.17
N LYS A 356 -53.18 25.33 37.80
CA LYS A 356 -52.80 26.70 38.23
C LYS A 356 -53.86 27.77 37.94
N THR A 357 -54.76 27.55 36.98
CA THR A 357 -55.87 28.47 36.66
C THR A 357 -57.17 28.18 37.41
N GLY A 358 -57.19 27.21 38.33
CA GLY A 358 -58.39 26.81 39.08
C GLY A 358 -59.37 25.91 38.31
N HIS A 359 -58.98 25.42 37.13
CA HIS A 359 -59.81 24.51 36.34
C HIS A 359 -59.75 23.09 36.93
N ILE A 360 -60.92 22.44 37.03
CA ILE A 360 -61.09 21.12 37.62
C ILE A 360 -61.26 20.10 36.49
N PHE A 361 -60.40 19.09 36.45
CA PHE A 361 -60.35 18.07 35.40
C PHE A 361 -60.14 16.66 35.99
N PRO A 362 -60.64 15.60 35.32
CA PRO A 362 -60.54 14.23 35.83
C PRO A 362 -59.15 13.62 35.59
N ILE A 363 -58.56 13.07 36.64
CA ILE A 363 -57.26 12.38 36.59
C ILE A 363 -57.34 10.98 37.19
N ARG A 364 -56.45 10.10 36.75
CA ARG A 364 -56.10 8.86 37.46
C ARG A 364 -54.81 9.12 38.25
N LEU A 365 -54.86 8.95 39.57
CA LEU A 365 -53.69 9.04 40.45
C LEU A 365 -53.32 7.64 40.95
N GLY A 366 -52.05 7.27 40.83
CA GLY A 366 -51.43 6.16 41.56
C GLY A 366 -50.29 6.68 42.45
N VAL A 367 -50.05 6.06 43.60
CA VAL A 367 -48.99 6.48 44.55
C VAL A 367 -48.13 5.27 44.95
N GLY A 368 -46.82 5.42 44.80
CA GLY A 368 -45.79 4.50 45.27
C GLY A 368 -44.93 5.09 46.39
N LYS A 369 -44.10 4.25 47.00
CA LYS A 369 -43.14 4.60 48.06
C LYS A 369 -41.74 4.16 47.61
N VAL A 370 -40.72 4.99 47.84
CA VAL A 370 -39.30 4.68 47.60
C VAL A 370 -38.52 4.96 48.88
N ASP A 371 -37.85 3.93 49.39
CA ASP A 371 -36.87 4.08 50.47
C ASP A 371 -35.47 4.23 49.86
N ILE A 372 -34.76 5.28 50.25
CA ILE A 372 -33.41 5.60 49.77
C ILE A 372 -32.42 5.33 50.92
N PRO A 373 -31.36 4.53 50.73
CA PRO A 373 -30.31 4.38 51.73
C PRO A 373 -29.70 5.75 52.10
N ASP A 374 -29.51 5.98 53.40
CA ASP A 374 -29.00 7.23 53.98
C ASP A 374 -29.84 8.50 53.68
N SER A 375 -31.14 8.38 53.38
CA SER A 375 -32.06 9.53 53.21
C SER A 375 -33.50 9.23 53.67
N ASP A 376 -34.34 10.27 53.72
CA ASP A 376 -35.77 10.15 54.05
C ASP A 376 -36.56 9.40 52.96
N THR A 377 -37.60 8.65 53.38
CA THR A 377 -38.58 8.03 52.47
C THR A 377 -39.25 9.08 51.57
N LEU A 378 -39.27 8.82 50.26
CA LEU A 378 -40.05 9.58 49.27
C LEU A 378 -41.32 8.83 48.86
N PHE A 379 -42.36 9.59 48.53
CA PHE A 379 -43.58 9.11 47.89
C PHE A 379 -43.64 9.63 46.45
N VAL A 380 -43.90 8.75 45.49
CA VAL A 380 -43.93 9.08 44.06
C VAL A 380 -45.36 8.93 43.56
N GLY A 381 -45.97 10.04 43.15
CA GLY A 381 -47.28 10.09 42.50
C GLY A 381 -47.15 10.02 40.98
N PHE A 382 -48.01 9.22 40.35
CA PHE A 382 -48.18 9.11 38.91
C PHE A 382 -49.58 9.61 38.53
N ILE A 383 -49.67 10.57 37.60
CA ILE A 383 -50.91 11.27 37.25
C ILE A 383 -51.18 11.21 35.74
N THR A 384 -52.28 10.55 35.36
CA THR A 384 -52.81 10.56 33.98
C THR A 384 -54.04 11.48 33.89
N ASP A 385 -54.09 12.41 32.93
CA ASP A 385 -55.36 13.05 32.54
C ASP A 385 -56.20 12.07 31.71
N ILE A 386 -57.44 11.80 32.16
CA ILE A 386 -58.35 10.83 31.52
C ILE A 386 -59.44 11.50 30.66
N SER A 387 -59.39 12.81 30.45
CA SER A 387 -60.38 13.57 29.66
C SER A 387 -60.54 13.03 28.24
N THR A 388 -59.43 12.76 27.54
CA THR A 388 -59.41 12.23 26.17
C THR A 388 -59.98 10.81 26.07
N ARG A 389 -59.88 10.00 27.13
CA ARG A 389 -60.43 8.63 27.14
C ARG A 389 -61.95 8.64 26.96
N LYS A 390 -62.65 9.61 27.56
CA LYS A 390 -64.12 9.70 27.49
C LYS A 390 -64.65 10.16 26.13
N SER A 391 -63.90 10.96 25.37
CA SER A 391 -64.29 11.34 24.00
C SER A 391 -63.94 10.27 22.95
N LEU A 392 -63.00 9.37 23.23
CA LEU A 392 -62.71 8.21 22.38
C LEU A 392 -63.87 7.19 22.38
N GLU A 393 -64.56 7.00 23.51
CA GLU A 393 -65.73 6.11 23.60
C GLU A 393 -66.88 6.57 22.68
N GLU A 394 -67.11 7.88 22.55
CA GLU A 394 -68.06 8.44 21.57
C GLU A 394 -67.57 8.27 20.12
N THR A 395 -66.25 8.33 19.90
CA THR A 395 -65.63 8.24 18.57
C THR A 395 -65.74 6.84 17.96
N ILE A 396 -65.66 5.77 18.77
CA ILE A 396 -65.83 4.38 18.31
C ILE A 396 -67.18 4.18 17.59
N LYS A 397 -68.25 4.82 18.08
CA LYS A 397 -69.61 4.75 17.51
C LYS A 397 -69.72 5.40 16.12
N LYS A 398 -68.68 6.11 15.67
CA LYS A 398 -68.59 6.77 14.35
C LYS A 398 -67.79 5.96 13.34
N SER A 399 -66.79 5.18 13.77
CA SER A 399 -65.91 4.41 12.86
C SER A 399 -66.57 3.18 12.26
N GLU A 400 -67.51 2.54 12.95
CA GLU A 400 -68.27 1.37 12.47
C GLU A 400 -68.91 1.61 11.08
N LYS A 401 -69.50 2.80 10.87
CA LYS A 401 -70.06 3.22 9.57
C LYS A 401 -69.00 3.45 8.49
N GLN A 402 -67.78 3.79 8.88
CA GLN A 402 -66.66 4.05 7.97
C GLN A 402 -66.09 2.74 7.42
N PHE A 403 -65.93 1.70 8.25
CA PHE A 403 -65.42 0.39 7.84
C PHE A 403 -66.24 -0.26 6.73
N SER A 404 -67.57 -0.20 6.80
CA SER A 404 -68.45 -0.77 5.76
C SER A 404 -68.26 -0.13 4.37
N SER A 405 -67.84 1.13 4.30
CA SER A 405 -67.52 1.82 3.04
C SER A 405 -66.17 1.39 2.47
N LEU A 406 -65.16 1.21 3.35
CA LEU A 406 -63.80 0.86 2.95
C LEU A 406 -63.73 -0.52 2.27
N ILE A 407 -64.43 -1.52 2.81
CA ILE A 407 -64.38 -2.92 2.31
C ILE A 407 -64.79 -3.03 0.82
N LYS A 408 -65.65 -2.14 0.32
CA LYS A 408 -66.07 -2.12 -1.10
C LYS A 408 -65.03 -1.57 -2.06
N ASN A 409 -64.02 -0.84 -1.55
CA ASN A 409 -63.00 -0.17 -2.36
C ASN A 409 -61.63 -0.86 -2.25
N ILE A 410 -61.54 -2.02 -1.60
CA ILE A 410 -60.33 -2.84 -1.55
C ILE A 410 -60.15 -3.51 -2.92
N PRO A 411 -58.98 -3.36 -3.58
CA PRO A 411 -58.68 -4.13 -4.79
C PRO A 411 -58.59 -5.63 -4.47
N GLY A 412 -59.24 -6.46 -5.28
CA GLY A 412 -59.30 -7.91 -5.05
C GLY A 412 -60.40 -8.36 -4.09
N ALA A 413 -60.54 -9.67 -3.95
CA ALA A 413 -61.60 -10.31 -3.19
C ALA A 413 -61.26 -10.34 -1.70
N SER A 414 -61.95 -9.52 -0.90
CA SER A 414 -61.87 -9.57 0.56
C SER A 414 -62.72 -10.73 1.08
N PHE A 415 -62.14 -11.66 1.83
CA PHE A 415 -62.83 -12.87 2.31
C PHE A 415 -62.62 -13.10 3.81
N ARG A 416 -63.49 -13.93 4.39
CA ARG A 416 -63.28 -14.62 5.65
C ARG A 416 -63.86 -16.03 5.55
N CYS A 417 -63.10 -17.06 5.92
CA CYS A 417 -63.54 -18.46 5.94
C CYS A 417 -63.27 -19.12 7.31
N LEU A 418 -63.94 -20.24 7.58
CA LEU A 418 -63.67 -21.09 8.74
C LEU A 418 -62.36 -21.86 8.55
N MET A 419 -61.62 -22.09 9.63
CA MET A 419 -60.53 -23.07 9.65
C MET A 419 -61.07 -24.51 9.76
N ASP A 420 -61.78 -24.96 8.73
CA ASP A 420 -62.21 -26.35 8.53
C ASP A 420 -61.48 -27.01 7.34
N GLU A 421 -61.66 -28.32 7.12
CA GLU A 421 -60.99 -29.08 6.05
C GLU A 421 -61.35 -28.65 4.62
N HIS A 422 -62.25 -27.67 4.45
CA HIS A 422 -62.70 -27.18 3.14
C HIS A 422 -62.50 -25.67 2.98
N TRP A 423 -62.11 -24.96 4.03
CA TRP A 423 -62.13 -23.50 4.14
C TRP A 423 -63.50 -22.90 3.79
N THR A 424 -64.56 -23.35 4.49
CA THR A 424 -65.93 -22.84 4.30
C THR A 424 -66.00 -21.32 4.42
N THR A 425 -66.37 -20.63 3.35
CA THR A 425 -66.54 -19.17 3.32
C THR A 425 -67.65 -18.69 4.26
N ILE A 426 -67.32 -17.76 5.16
CA ILE A 426 -68.24 -17.04 6.06
C ILE A 426 -68.67 -15.71 5.42
N PHE A 427 -67.71 -15.03 4.78
CA PHE A 427 -67.87 -13.77 4.08
C PHE A 427 -66.94 -13.75 2.86
N VAL A 428 -67.40 -13.17 1.76
CA VAL A 428 -66.57 -12.82 0.61
C VAL A 428 -67.20 -11.62 -0.12
N SER A 429 -66.37 -10.66 -0.56
CA SER A 429 -66.81 -9.52 -1.35
C SER A 429 -67.06 -9.91 -2.81
N ASP A 430 -67.90 -9.14 -3.49
CA ASP A 430 -68.38 -9.47 -4.85
C ASP A 430 -67.27 -9.55 -5.90
N ALA A 431 -66.12 -8.91 -5.64
CA ALA A 431 -64.89 -8.95 -6.46
C ALA A 431 -64.25 -10.35 -6.60
N ILE A 432 -64.72 -11.38 -5.87
CA ILE A 432 -64.28 -12.77 -6.10
C ILE A 432 -64.68 -13.31 -7.48
N TYR A 433 -65.75 -12.75 -8.07
CA TYR A 433 -66.18 -13.09 -9.41
C TYR A 433 -65.11 -12.73 -10.45
N ASP A 434 -64.51 -11.54 -10.32
CA ASP A 434 -63.51 -11.02 -11.27
C ASP A 434 -62.18 -11.79 -11.21
N VAL A 435 -61.88 -12.45 -10.08
CA VAL A 435 -60.64 -13.23 -9.86
C VAL A 435 -60.80 -14.72 -10.20
N THR A 436 -62.01 -15.27 -10.14
CA THR A 436 -62.23 -16.73 -10.21
C THR A 436 -63.37 -17.21 -11.13
N GLY A 437 -64.23 -16.30 -11.58
CA GLY A 437 -65.44 -16.60 -12.35
C GLY A 437 -66.63 -17.12 -11.51
N TRP A 438 -66.44 -17.35 -10.21
CA TRP A 438 -67.46 -17.89 -9.31
C TRP A 438 -68.16 -16.78 -8.50
N SER A 439 -69.49 -16.86 -8.40
CA SER A 439 -70.31 -15.88 -7.69
C SER A 439 -70.27 -16.08 -6.17
N THR A 440 -70.48 -15.00 -5.41
CA THR A 440 -70.54 -15.05 -3.94
C THR A 440 -71.61 -16.03 -3.43
N SER A 441 -72.73 -16.16 -4.15
CA SER A 441 -73.77 -17.16 -3.89
C SER A 441 -73.30 -18.62 -4.05
N GLU A 442 -72.41 -18.94 -4.99
CA GLU A 442 -71.86 -20.30 -5.19
C GLU A 442 -70.88 -20.71 -4.06
N PHE A 443 -70.25 -19.73 -3.40
CA PHE A 443 -69.49 -19.93 -2.16
C PHE A 443 -70.43 -20.11 -0.94
N TYR A 444 -71.41 -19.22 -0.75
CA TYR A 444 -72.33 -19.30 0.39
C TYR A 444 -73.24 -20.54 0.37
N SER A 445 -73.56 -21.09 -0.82
CA SER A 445 -74.28 -22.36 -0.96
C SER A 445 -73.44 -23.60 -0.62
N LYS A 446 -72.14 -23.43 -0.30
CA LYS A 446 -71.14 -24.50 -0.10
C LYS A 446 -70.97 -25.44 -1.30
N THR A 447 -71.38 -25.00 -2.50
CA THR A 447 -71.15 -25.76 -3.73
C THR A 447 -69.66 -25.81 -4.06
N ILE A 448 -68.91 -24.76 -3.70
CA ILE A 448 -67.50 -24.53 -4.00
C ILE A 448 -66.80 -23.98 -2.76
N SER A 449 -65.51 -24.23 -2.62
CA SER A 449 -64.68 -23.64 -1.57
C SER A 449 -63.24 -23.46 -2.06
N PHE A 450 -62.49 -22.54 -1.42
CA PHE A 450 -61.14 -22.15 -1.87
C PHE A 450 -60.17 -23.33 -1.98
N ALA A 451 -60.22 -24.28 -1.04
CA ALA A 451 -59.38 -25.47 -1.06
C ALA A 451 -59.54 -26.34 -2.33
N LYS A 452 -60.68 -26.28 -3.04
CA LYS A 452 -60.92 -27.02 -4.30
C LYS A 452 -60.50 -26.26 -5.57
N LEU A 453 -59.95 -25.06 -5.41
CA LEU A 453 -59.51 -24.19 -6.48
C LEU A 453 -57.98 -24.03 -6.53
N VAL A 454 -57.24 -24.43 -5.49
CA VAL A 454 -55.77 -24.41 -5.46
C VAL A 454 -55.19 -25.35 -6.54
N HIS A 455 -54.04 -25.00 -7.11
CA HIS A 455 -53.28 -25.88 -8.01
C HIS A 455 -52.57 -27.00 -7.22
N PRO A 456 -52.58 -28.28 -7.68
CA PRO A 456 -52.00 -29.41 -6.94
C PRO A 456 -50.58 -29.20 -6.39
N ASP A 457 -49.61 -28.76 -7.21
CA ASP A 457 -48.24 -28.49 -6.71
C ASP A 457 -48.16 -27.38 -5.65
N ASP A 458 -49.16 -26.48 -5.59
CA ASP A 458 -49.22 -25.41 -4.60
C ASP A 458 -49.96 -25.85 -3.33
N GLU A 459 -50.80 -26.90 -3.36
CA GLU A 459 -51.62 -27.34 -2.22
C GLU A 459 -50.79 -27.57 -0.95
N GLU A 460 -49.65 -28.26 -1.03
CA GLU A 460 -48.78 -28.50 0.12
C GLU A 460 -48.12 -27.21 0.62
N ASN A 461 -47.75 -26.28 -0.26
CA ASN A 461 -47.16 -24.99 0.11
C ASN A 461 -48.20 -24.06 0.77
N VAL A 462 -49.42 -23.98 0.23
CA VAL A 462 -50.52 -23.21 0.82
C VAL A 462 -50.94 -23.81 2.15
N ALA A 463 -51.16 -25.13 2.22
CA ALA A 463 -51.55 -25.80 3.45
C ALA A 463 -50.46 -25.73 4.54
N SER A 464 -49.18 -25.89 4.19
CA SER A 464 -48.07 -25.76 5.15
C SER A 464 -47.89 -24.31 5.61
N THR A 465 -47.96 -23.32 4.73
CA THR A 465 -47.82 -21.90 5.10
C THR A 465 -49.02 -21.40 5.91
N ILE A 466 -50.25 -21.80 5.59
CA ILE A 466 -51.43 -21.45 6.42
C ILE A 466 -51.35 -22.16 7.78
N LYS A 467 -50.88 -23.41 7.84
CA LYS A 467 -50.63 -24.14 9.08
C LYS A 467 -49.48 -23.53 9.89
N GLU A 468 -48.44 -23.00 9.24
CA GLU A 468 -47.38 -22.22 9.89
C GLU A 468 -47.92 -20.87 10.40
N ALA A 469 -48.67 -20.13 9.60
CA ALA A 469 -49.33 -18.89 10.02
C ALA A 469 -50.31 -19.09 11.18
N THR A 470 -50.95 -20.27 11.23
CA THR A 470 -51.78 -20.73 12.33
C THR A 470 -50.97 -20.99 13.60
N ASN A 471 -49.84 -21.69 13.49
CA ASN A 471 -48.94 -22.00 14.60
C ASN A 471 -48.20 -20.76 15.12
N THR A 472 -47.75 -19.89 14.21
CA THR A 472 -46.95 -18.66 14.48
C THR A 472 -47.80 -17.41 14.71
N ARG A 473 -49.11 -17.49 14.41
CA ARG A 473 -50.12 -16.44 14.64
C ARG A 473 -49.87 -15.14 13.88
N LYS A 474 -49.54 -15.27 12.58
CA LYS A 474 -49.18 -14.14 11.71
C LYS A 474 -50.14 -14.01 10.53
N SER A 475 -50.15 -12.81 9.93
CA SER A 475 -50.57 -12.66 8.54
C SER A 475 -49.57 -13.36 7.62
N TYR A 476 -50.07 -14.20 6.72
CA TYR A 476 -49.28 -14.77 5.63
C TYR A 476 -49.53 -13.98 4.35
N LYS A 477 -48.47 -13.81 3.56
CA LYS A 477 -48.52 -13.33 2.19
C LYS A 477 -48.08 -14.50 1.30
N LEU A 478 -48.94 -14.97 0.43
CA LEU A 478 -48.70 -16.17 -0.38
C LEU A 478 -49.12 -15.94 -1.82
N GLU A 479 -48.22 -16.24 -2.74
CA GLU A 479 -48.41 -16.12 -4.19
C GLU A 479 -48.54 -17.55 -4.76
N TYR A 480 -49.70 -17.91 -5.29
CA TYR A 480 -50.05 -19.28 -5.75
C TYR A 480 -51.08 -19.26 -6.88
N ARG A 481 -51.36 -20.43 -7.47
CA ARG A 481 -52.28 -20.57 -8.61
C ARG A 481 -53.68 -21.00 -8.15
N LEU A 482 -54.71 -20.23 -8.51
CA LEU A 482 -56.12 -20.61 -8.41
C LEU A 482 -56.67 -21.02 -9.79
N ARG A 483 -57.53 -22.04 -9.83
CA ARG A 483 -58.21 -22.51 -11.03
C ARG A 483 -59.47 -21.69 -11.32
N HIS A 484 -59.49 -21.00 -12.46
CA HIS A 484 -60.64 -20.25 -12.95
C HIS A 484 -61.81 -21.19 -13.29
N LYS A 485 -63.04 -20.66 -13.35
CA LYS A 485 -64.25 -21.38 -13.79
C LYS A 485 -64.11 -22.03 -15.17
N ASP A 486 -63.30 -21.43 -16.05
CA ASP A 486 -63.00 -21.94 -17.41
C ASP A 486 -61.85 -22.97 -17.47
N GLY A 487 -61.27 -23.33 -16.32
CA GLY A 487 -60.28 -24.41 -16.21
C GLY A 487 -58.80 -24.02 -16.41
N HIS A 488 -58.49 -22.76 -16.74
CA HIS A 488 -57.12 -22.23 -16.68
C HIS A 488 -56.73 -21.85 -15.25
N TYR A 489 -55.45 -21.50 -15.03
CA TYR A 489 -54.94 -21.05 -13.74
C TYR A 489 -54.57 -19.57 -13.75
N VAL A 490 -54.91 -18.87 -12.68
CA VAL A 490 -54.62 -17.45 -12.40
C VAL A 490 -53.62 -17.40 -11.25
N TRP A 491 -52.55 -16.62 -11.38
CA TRP A 491 -51.64 -16.35 -10.26
C TRP A 491 -52.27 -15.33 -9.32
N VAL A 492 -52.58 -15.74 -8.11
CA VAL A 492 -53.13 -14.87 -7.08
C VAL A 492 -52.14 -14.63 -5.95
N LEU A 493 -52.20 -13.41 -5.43
CA LEU A 493 -51.62 -13.01 -4.17
C LEU A 493 -52.73 -12.99 -3.13
N GLU A 494 -52.66 -13.93 -2.19
CA GLU A 494 -53.45 -13.89 -0.96
C GLU A 494 -52.63 -13.24 0.15
N ASN A 495 -53.18 -12.18 0.75
CA ASN A 495 -52.70 -11.61 2.00
C ASN A 495 -53.73 -11.93 3.08
N GLY A 496 -53.51 -13.03 3.81
CA GLY A 496 -54.43 -13.60 4.77
C GLY A 496 -53.92 -13.55 6.21
N SER A 497 -54.81 -13.66 7.18
CA SER A 497 -54.54 -13.58 8.61
C SER A 497 -55.39 -14.61 9.36
N VAL A 498 -54.75 -15.39 10.23
CA VAL A 498 -55.45 -16.44 11.00
C VAL A 498 -55.97 -15.84 12.31
N ILE A 499 -57.27 -15.54 12.34
CA ILE A 499 -57.96 -15.04 13.52
C ILE A 499 -58.27 -16.19 14.47
N LEU A 500 -57.70 -16.11 15.67
CA LEU A 500 -57.92 -17.08 16.73
C LEU A 500 -59.12 -16.72 17.60
N ASN A 501 -59.83 -17.73 18.09
CA ASN A 501 -60.87 -17.57 19.09
C ASN A 501 -60.32 -17.25 20.48
N LYS A 502 -61.22 -16.94 21.41
CA LYS A 502 -60.90 -16.63 22.83
C LYS A 502 -60.22 -17.77 23.61
N HIS A 503 -60.13 -18.98 23.03
CA HIS A 503 -59.42 -20.13 23.58
C HIS A 503 -58.08 -20.41 22.87
N GLY A 504 -57.62 -19.51 21.98
CA GLY A 504 -56.36 -19.64 21.26
C GLY A 504 -56.35 -20.72 20.18
N LYS A 505 -57.52 -21.29 19.84
CA LYS A 505 -57.69 -22.14 18.65
C LYS A 505 -58.01 -21.27 17.43
N PRO A 506 -57.70 -21.69 16.21
CA PRO A 506 -58.09 -20.98 15.00
C PRO A 506 -59.61 -20.95 14.88
N GLU A 507 -60.18 -19.78 14.58
CA GLU A 507 -61.62 -19.63 14.31
C GLU A 507 -61.84 -19.35 12.84
N TRP A 508 -61.16 -18.32 12.32
CA TRP A 508 -61.32 -17.84 10.96
C TRP A 508 -59.96 -17.58 10.31
N ILE A 509 -59.94 -17.58 8.99
CA ILE A 509 -58.96 -16.85 8.19
C ILE A 509 -59.69 -15.64 7.63
N ASP A 510 -59.11 -14.44 7.66
CA ASP A 510 -59.55 -13.31 6.84
C ASP A 510 -58.41 -12.74 5.99
N GLY A 511 -58.75 -12.19 4.82
CA GLY A 511 -57.71 -11.74 3.89
C GLY A 511 -58.25 -11.09 2.63
N VAL A 512 -57.34 -10.81 1.70
CA VAL A 512 -57.63 -10.30 0.37
C VAL A 512 -56.89 -11.14 -0.67
N ILE A 513 -57.61 -11.58 -1.70
CA ILE A 513 -57.06 -12.30 -2.87
C ILE A 513 -57.02 -11.33 -4.06
N LEU A 514 -55.81 -11.07 -4.57
CA LEU A 514 -55.52 -10.20 -5.70
C LEU A 514 -55.04 -11.06 -6.88
N ASP A 515 -55.48 -10.80 -8.11
CA ASP A 515 -54.76 -11.31 -9.29
C ASP A 515 -53.43 -10.56 -9.43
N ILE A 516 -52.34 -11.29 -9.66
CA ILE A 516 -50.99 -10.78 -9.88
C ILE A 516 -50.34 -11.35 -11.14
N SER A 517 -51.08 -12.06 -12.00
CA SER A 517 -50.54 -12.77 -13.17
C SER A 517 -49.65 -11.87 -14.04
N GLN A 518 -50.13 -10.67 -14.38
CA GLN A 518 -49.36 -9.66 -15.13
C GLN A 518 -48.09 -9.17 -14.40
N ARG A 519 -48.10 -9.11 -13.05
CA ARG A 519 -46.92 -8.71 -12.28
C ARG A 519 -45.83 -9.79 -12.35
N VAL A 520 -46.21 -11.07 -12.21
CA VAL A 520 -45.26 -12.19 -12.20
C VAL A 520 -44.48 -12.25 -13.51
N GLU A 521 -45.17 -12.07 -14.64
CA GLU A 521 -44.57 -12.01 -15.98
C GLU A 521 -43.55 -10.85 -16.09
N MET A 522 -43.95 -9.63 -15.72
CA MET A 522 -43.08 -8.45 -15.78
C MET A 522 -41.86 -8.51 -14.83
N GLU A 523 -42.00 -9.16 -13.67
CA GLU A 523 -40.92 -9.25 -12.67
C GLU A 523 -39.80 -10.21 -13.10
N ASP A 524 -40.12 -11.29 -13.83
CA ASP A 524 -39.13 -12.20 -14.42
C ASP A 524 -38.40 -11.58 -15.62
N GLU A 525 -39.11 -10.96 -16.56
CA GLU A 525 -38.50 -10.26 -17.72
C GLU A 525 -37.46 -9.22 -17.26
N LEU A 526 -37.82 -8.36 -16.31
CA LEU A 526 -36.94 -7.33 -15.78
C LEU A 526 -35.72 -7.91 -15.04
N ARG A 527 -35.92 -9.00 -14.29
CA ARG A 527 -34.86 -9.69 -13.55
C ARG A 527 -33.83 -10.31 -14.50
N GLN A 528 -34.29 -10.98 -15.56
CA GLN A 528 -33.42 -11.58 -16.57
C GLN A 528 -32.64 -10.51 -17.36
N ALA A 529 -33.30 -9.41 -17.74
CA ALA A 529 -32.65 -8.29 -18.41
C ALA A 529 -31.56 -7.65 -17.55
N LYS A 530 -31.84 -7.37 -16.27
CA LYS A 530 -30.89 -6.73 -15.35
C LYS A 530 -29.65 -7.60 -15.11
N ALA A 531 -29.83 -8.88 -14.75
CA ALA A 531 -28.70 -9.77 -14.44
C ALA A 531 -27.75 -9.94 -15.63
N LYS A 532 -28.29 -9.97 -16.85
CA LYS A 532 -27.52 -10.05 -18.10
C LYS A 532 -26.70 -8.79 -18.39
N ALA A 533 -27.17 -7.61 -17.97
CA ALA A 533 -26.47 -6.35 -18.13
C ALA A 533 -25.31 -6.20 -17.12
N GLU A 534 -25.58 -6.42 -15.82
CA GLU A 534 -24.57 -6.25 -14.75
C GLU A 534 -23.37 -7.19 -14.94
N ALA A 535 -23.63 -8.48 -15.22
CA ALA A 535 -22.57 -9.46 -15.50
C ALA A 535 -21.70 -9.08 -16.71
N SER A 536 -22.26 -8.41 -17.73
CA SER A 536 -21.51 -7.95 -18.91
C SER A 536 -20.55 -6.81 -18.57
N VAL A 537 -20.92 -5.91 -17.65
CA VAL A 537 -20.08 -4.77 -17.25
C VAL A 537 -18.95 -5.21 -16.31
N GLU A 538 -19.24 -6.07 -15.34
CA GLU A 538 -18.23 -6.58 -14.41
C GLU A 538 -17.19 -7.46 -15.12
N SER A 539 -17.64 -8.38 -15.98
CA SER A 539 -16.76 -9.24 -16.79
C SER A 539 -15.78 -8.44 -17.65
N LYS A 540 -16.25 -7.40 -18.36
CA LYS A 540 -15.38 -6.53 -19.18
C LYS A 540 -14.30 -5.83 -18.36
N ALA A 541 -14.66 -5.30 -17.19
CA ALA A 541 -13.71 -4.55 -16.37
C ALA A 541 -12.67 -5.47 -15.70
N SER A 542 -13.07 -6.66 -15.22
CA SER A 542 -12.14 -7.65 -14.69
C SER A 542 -11.21 -8.19 -15.79
N PHE A 543 -11.73 -8.42 -16.99
CA PHE A 543 -10.94 -8.84 -18.14
C PHE A 543 -9.86 -7.81 -18.50
N LEU A 544 -10.21 -6.52 -18.61
CA LEU A 544 -9.24 -5.46 -18.91
C LEU A 544 -8.15 -5.31 -17.84
N ALA A 545 -8.50 -5.46 -16.55
CA ALA A 545 -7.51 -5.42 -15.47
C ALA A 545 -6.52 -6.59 -15.55
N ASN A 546 -7.03 -7.82 -15.69
CA ASN A 546 -6.19 -9.03 -15.75
C ASN A 546 -5.31 -9.04 -17.01
N MET A 547 -5.89 -8.73 -18.18
CA MET A 547 -5.16 -8.59 -19.45
C MET A 547 -4.06 -7.52 -19.36
N SER A 548 -4.25 -6.45 -18.59
CA SER A 548 -3.18 -5.45 -18.41
C SER A 548 -1.98 -5.99 -17.63
N HIS A 549 -2.20 -6.83 -16.61
CA HIS A 549 -1.08 -7.50 -15.92
C HIS A 549 -0.44 -8.57 -16.82
N GLU A 550 -1.23 -9.42 -17.48
CA GLU A 550 -0.74 -10.48 -18.37
C GLU A 550 0.01 -9.94 -19.60
N ILE A 551 -0.33 -8.75 -20.10
CA ILE A 551 0.43 -8.07 -21.16
C ILE A 551 1.64 -7.32 -20.60
N ARG A 552 1.56 -6.70 -19.42
CA ARG A 552 2.67 -5.92 -18.86
C ARG A 552 3.92 -6.75 -18.60
N THR A 553 3.78 -7.94 -18.01
CA THR A 553 4.92 -8.80 -17.63
C THR A 553 5.82 -9.20 -18.81
N PRO A 554 5.32 -9.82 -19.92
CA PRO A 554 6.17 -10.16 -21.06
C PRO A 554 6.72 -8.91 -21.77
N MET A 555 5.99 -7.79 -21.74
CA MET A 555 6.42 -6.56 -22.41
C MET A 555 7.57 -5.86 -21.65
N ASN A 556 7.56 -5.87 -20.33
CA ASN A 556 8.69 -5.43 -19.51
C ASN A 556 9.94 -6.29 -19.77
N ALA A 557 9.78 -7.62 -19.88
CA ALA A 557 10.89 -8.52 -20.22
C ALA A 557 11.45 -8.27 -21.64
N ILE A 558 10.58 -8.03 -22.63
CA ILE A 558 10.99 -7.65 -23.99
C ILE A 558 11.77 -6.33 -23.98
N ILE A 559 11.32 -5.33 -23.24
CA ILE A 559 12.03 -4.03 -23.10
C ILE A 559 13.39 -4.26 -22.47
N GLY A 560 13.47 -4.87 -21.28
CA GLY A 560 14.72 -5.10 -20.56
C GLY A 560 15.76 -5.87 -21.37
N PHE A 561 15.39 -6.98 -22.01
CA PHE A 561 16.30 -7.70 -22.89
C PHE A 561 16.67 -6.89 -24.15
N SER A 562 15.74 -6.14 -24.73
CA SER A 562 16.06 -5.30 -25.90
C SER A 562 17.02 -4.18 -25.56
N ASP A 563 16.93 -3.59 -24.36
CA ASP A 563 17.81 -2.53 -23.90
C ASP A 563 19.21 -3.07 -23.57
N ILE A 564 19.32 -4.20 -22.84
CA ILE A 564 20.60 -4.90 -22.59
C ILE A 564 21.32 -5.28 -23.91
N LEU A 565 20.57 -5.72 -24.92
CA LEU A 565 21.11 -6.03 -26.24
C LEU A 565 21.46 -4.75 -27.06
N LEU A 566 20.81 -3.62 -26.78
CA LEU A 566 21.19 -2.32 -27.35
C LEU A 566 22.46 -1.74 -26.72
N GLU A 567 22.72 -2.04 -25.45
CA GLU A 567 23.96 -1.67 -24.73
C GLU A 567 25.15 -2.56 -25.11
N SER A 568 24.89 -3.79 -25.57
CA SER A 568 25.90 -4.72 -26.09
C SER A 568 26.57 -4.23 -27.40
N GLU A 569 27.73 -4.79 -27.75
CA GLU A 569 28.48 -4.52 -29.00
C GLU A 569 27.81 -5.10 -30.27
N ILE A 570 26.55 -4.77 -30.50
CA ILE A 570 25.79 -5.18 -31.68
C ILE A 570 25.90 -4.11 -32.76
N SER A 571 26.49 -4.47 -33.91
CA SER A 571 26.65 -3.60 -35.06
C SER A 571 25.53 -3.77 -36.11
N GLY A 572 25.39 -2.78 -37.00
CA GLY A 572 24.52 -2.87 -38.18
C GLY A 572 23.02 -2.96 -37.89
N GLU A 573 22.29 -3.69 -38.74
CA GLU A 573 20.82 -3.72 -38.75
C GLU A 573 20.22 -4.33 -37.47
N ASN A 574 20.92 -5.24 -36.79
CA ASN A 574 20.42 -5.87 -35.57
C ASN A 574 20.14 -4.84 -34.45
N LYS A 575 21.02 -3.84 -34.28
CA LYS A 575 20.81 -2.72 -33.33
C LYS A 575 19.61 -1.86 -33.72
N LYS A 576 19.34 -1.71 -35.02
CA LYS A 576 18.16 -1.01 -35.55
C LYS A 576 16.87 -1.82 -35.34
N HIS A 577 16.89 -3.14 -35.50
CA HIS A 577 15.76 -4.02 -35.19
C HIS A 577 15.43 -4.05 -33.70
N LEU A 578 16.44 -4.17 -32.84
CA LEU A 578 16.27 -4.08 -31.37
C LEU A 578 15.69 -2.73 -30.94
N SER A 579 16.15 -1.63 -31.55
CA SER A 579 15.58 -0.29 -31.33
C SER A 579 14.10 -0.20 -31.71
N ILE A 580 13.70 -0.83 -32.83
CA ILE A 580 12.29 -0.90 -33.26
C ILE A 580 11.46 -1.76 -32.29
N ILE A 581 12.00 -2.88 -31.81
CA ILE A 581 11.35 -3.77 -30.83
C ILE A 581 11.15 -3.02 -29.50
N SER A 582 12.21 -2.45 -28.93
CA SER A 582 12.19 -1.63 -27.71
C SER A 582 11.17 -0.48 -27.79
N LYS A 583 11.15 0.25 -28.92
CA LYS A 583 10.20 1.36 -29.16
C LYS A 583 8.75 0.89 -29.30
N SER A 584 8.51 -0.19 -30.05
CA SER A 584 7.17 -0.78 -30.20
C SER A 584 6.67 -1.32 -28.86
N ALA A 585 7.56 -1.89 -28.06
CA ALA A 585 7.24 -2.47 -26.78
C ALA A 585 6.80 -1.42 -25.74
N ARG A 586 7.57 -0.33 -25.60
CA ARG A 586 7.15 0.82 -24.78
C ARG A 586 5.84 1.44 -25.29
N SER A 587 5.66 1.55 -26.61
CA SER A 587 4.42 2.09 -27.21
C SER A 587 3.17 1.27 -26.88
N LEU A 588 3.28 -0.06 -26.74
CA LEU A 588 2.15 -0.90 -26.36
C LEU A 588 1.82 -0.76 -24.86
N LEU A 589 2.82 -0.59 -23.98
CA LEU A 589 2.59 -0.32 -22.56
C LEU A 589 1.89 1.03 -22.32
N HIS A 590 2.24 2.08 -23.07
CA HIS A 590 1.49 3.35 -23.02
C HIS A 590 0.03 3.16 -23.45
N LEU A 591 -0.21 2.47 -24.57
CA LEU A 591 -1.54 2.06 -25.05
C LEU A 591 -2.38 1.34 -23.99
N LEU A 592 -1.74 0.43 -23.25
CA LEU A 592 -2.36 -0.39 -22.22
C LEU A 592 -2.71 0.42 -20.96
N ASN A 593 -1.83 1.35 -20.58
CA ASN A 593 -2.06 2.26 -19.47
C ASN A 593 -3.15 3.32 -19.79
N ASP A 594 -3.21 3.84 -21.03
CA ASP A 594 -4.33 4.68 -21.52
C ASP A 594 -5.69 3.99 -21.29
N ILE A 595 -5.80 2.72 -21.71
CA ILE A 595 -7.02 1.92 -21.58
C ILE A 595 -7.38 1.69 -20.10
N LEU A 596 -6.40 1.40 -19.24
CA LEU A 596 -6.62 1.26 -17.80
C LEU A 596 -7.08 2.56 -17.14
N ASP A 597 -6.44 3.69 -17.43
CA ASP A 597 -6.77 4.95 -16.79
C ASP A 597 -8.17 5.43 -17.24
N SER A 598 -8.55 5.25 -18.50
CA SER A 598 -9.93 5.45 -18.98
C SER A 598 -10.94 4.57 -18.20
N ALA A 599 -10.64 3.28 -18.00
CA ALA A 599 -11.51 2.35 -17.27
C ALA A 599 -11.58 2.60 -15.75
N LYS A 600 -10.61 3.30 -15.16
CA LYS A 600 -10.66 3.80 -13.77
C LYS A 600 -11.47 5.09 -13.66
N LEU A 601 -11.31 6.00 -14.63
CA LEU A 601 -12.01 7.28 -14.68
C LEU A 601 -13.52 7.10 -14.88
N GLU A 602 -13.96 6.17 -15.74
CA GLU A 602 -15.38 5.77 -15.87
C GLU A 602 -16.02 5.27 -14.56
N LYS A 603 -15.22 4.86 -13.57
CA LYS A 603 -15.67 4.36 -12.27
C LYS A 603 -15.48 5.34 -11.10
N ASN A 604 -15.05 6.58 -11.38
CA ASN A 604 -14.66 7.57 -10.36
C ASN A 604 -13.62 7.02 -9.36
N LYS A 605 -12.66 6.21 -9.83
CA LYS A 605 -11.62 5.55 -9.01
C LYS A 605 -10.19 6.07 -9.24
N LEU A 606 -10.03 7.31 -9.70
CA LEU A 606 -8.73 7.94 -9.87
C LEU A 606 -8.58 9.08 -8.87
N GLU A 607 -7.57 8.98 -8.01
CA GLU A 607 -7.22 9.98 -7.01
C GLU A 607 -6.07 10.85 -7.51
N LEU A 608 -6.00 12.10 -7.03
CA LEU A 608 -4.94 13.05 -7.35
C LEU A 608 -3.96 13.14 -6.19
N ASP A 609 -2.70 12.81 -6.45
CA ASP A 609 -1.58 13.18 -5.58
C ASP A 609 -1.28 14.68 -5.80
N ILE A 610 -1.16 15.45 -4.72
CA ILE A 610 -1.10 16.92 -4.74
C ILE A 610 0.12 17.37 -3.93
N GLN A 611 1.15 17.85 -4.62
CA GLN A 611 2.46 18.16 -4.01
C GLN A 611 3.00 19.53 -4.47
N PRO A 612 3.91 20.17 -3.71
CA PRO A 612 4.62 21.36 -4.15
C PRO A 612 5.63 21.02 -5.25
N PHE A 613 5.51 21.64 -6.43
CA PHE A 613 6.41 21.39 -7.57
C PHE A 613 6.87 22.69 -8.23
N VAL A 614 8.07 22.67 -8.83
CA VAL A 614 8.62 23.79 -9.61
C VAL A 614 8.10 23.70 -11.05
N LEU A 615 7.29 24.67 -11.45
CA LEU A 615 6.55 24.60 -12.72
C LEU A 615 7.48 24.62 -13.94
N ALA A 616 8.58 25.37 -13.88
CA ALA A 616 9.58 25.40 -14.94
C ALA A 616 10.21 24.01 -15.19
N ASN A 617 10.62 23.30 -14.14
CA ASN A 617 11.23 21.97 -14.24
C ASN A 617 10.26 20.94 -14.84
N SER A 618 9.00 21.00 -14.43
CA SER A 618 7.94 20.10 -14.93
C SER A 618 7.79 20.21 -16.45
N VAL A 619 7.77 21.45 -16.96
CA VAL A 619 7.60 21.72 -18.38
C VAL A 619 8.90 21.50 -19.17
N ASP A 620 10.07 21.83 -18.62
CA ASP A 620 11.36 21.55 -19.26
C ASP A 620 11.61 20.04 -19.45
N THR A 621 11.11 19.21 -18.53
CA THR A 621 11.11 17.74 -18.66
C THR A 621 10.28 17.27 -19.87
N VAL A 622 9.08 17.86 -20.06
CA VAL A 622 8.21 17.59 -21.23
C VAL A 622 8.89 18.04 -22.53
N ILE A 623 9.47 19.24 -22.53
CA ILE A 623 10.18 19.83 -23.68
C ILE A 623 11.38 18.96 -24.06
N SER A 624 12.26 18.63 -23.12
CA SER A 624 13.44 17.79 -23.35
C SER A 624 13.10 16.44 -23.98
N THR A 625 11.98 15.83 -23.55
CA THR A 625 11.49 14.55 -24.08
C THR A 625 11.00 14.64 -25.53
N LEU A 626 10.39 15.77 -25.91
CA LEU A 626 9.81 15.98 -27.24
C LEU A 626 10.75 16.72 -28.21
N TRP A 627 11.75 17.44 -27.71
CA TRP A 627 12.71 18.22 -28.50
C TRP A 627 13.48 17.37 -29.53
N LEU A 628 13.92 16.17 -29.13
CA LEU A 628 14.59 15.25 -30.05
C LEU A 628 13.63 14.78 -31.18
N GLN A 629 12.33 14.66 -30.90
CA GLN A 629 11.32 14.26 -31.88
C GLN A 629 11.01 15.42 -32.86
N ALA A 630 10.87 16.64 -32.34
CA ALA A 630 10.72 17.87 -33.13
C ALA A 630 11.95 18.11 -34.03
N ARG A 631 13.16 18.00 -33.46
CA ARG A 631 14.43 18.16 -34.19
C ARG A 631 14.61 17.11 -35.29
N ASN A 632 14.23 15.86 -35.06
CA ASN A 632 14.28 14.80 -36.07
C ASN A 632 13.29 15.02 -37.23
N LYS A 633 12.26 15.86 -37.05
CA LYS A 633 11.38 16.35 -38.12
C LYS A 633 11.83 17.68 -38.74
N GLY A 634 12.77 18.41 -38.12
CA GLY A 634 13.11 19.78 -38.50
C GLY A 634 12.05 20.82 -38.09
N LEU A 635 11.31 20.57 -37.02
CA LEU A 635 10.35 21.53 -36.44
C LEU A 635 11.03 22.48 -35.45
N GLU A 636 10.59 23.74 -35.44
CA GLU A 636 10.94 24.70 -34.39
C GLU A 636 10.03 24.49 -33.18
N LEU A 637 10.62 24.22 -32.00
CA LEU A 637 9.90 24.03 -30.75
C LEU A 637 10.13 25.24 -29.85
N ASN A 638 9.13 26.13 -29.78
CA ASN A 638 9.19 27.38 -29.03
C ASN A 638 8.53 27.23 -27.65
N PHE A 639 9.09 27.90 -26.65
CA PHE A 639 8.57 27.88 -25.28
C PHE A 639 8.64 29.26 -24.63
N ASN A 640 7.60 29.62 -23.88
CA ASN A 640 7.46 30.90 -23.22
C ASN A 640 6.70 30.76 -21.88
N ILE A 641 7.33 31.16 -20.78
CA ILE A 641 6.66 31.36 -19.48
C ILE A 641 6.57 32.87 -19.24
N GLU A 642 5.36 33.35 -18.94
CA GLU A 642 5.14 34.76 -18.61
C GLU A 642 5.70 35.12 -17.22
N LYS A 643 6.22 36.34 -17.07
CA LYS A 643 6.97 36.77 -15.88
C LYS A 643 6.15 36.86 -14.58
N ASP A 644 4.83 36.88 -14.68
CA ASP A 644 3.91 36.90 -13.54
C ASP A 644 3.57 35.50 -12.99
N VAL A 645 4.06 34.44 -13.64
CA VAL A 645 3.93 33.04 -13.20
C VAL A 645 4.93 32.77 -12.06
N ALA A 646 4.47 32.21 -10.94
CA ALA A 646 5.31 31.90 -9.79
C ALA A 646 6.24 30.70 -10.05
N VAL A 647 7.30 30.60 -9.25
CA VAL A 647 8.32 29.52 -9.39
C VAL A 647 7.74 28.15 -9.05
N ALA A 648 6.90 28.07 -8.02
CA ALA A 648 6.33 26.81 -7.53
C ALA A 648 4.83 26.89 -7.24
N TYR A 649 4.17 25.76 -7.45
CA TYR A 649 2.72 25.60 -7.27
C TYR A 649 2.41 24.28 -6.55
N LEU A 650 1.29 24.24 -5.84
CA LEU A 650 0.70 23.04 -5.27
C LEU A 650 -0.25 22.39 -6.30
N GLY A 651 0.01 21.14 -6.70
CA GLY A 651 -0.82 20.43 -7.67
C GLY A 651 -0.32 19.02 -8.03
N ALA A 652 -1.02 18.37 -8.97
CA ALA A 652 -0.70 17.01 -9.41
C ALA A 652 0.30 17.01 -10.58
N GLU A 653 1.58 17.22 -10.29
CA GLU A 653 2.62 17.44 -11.30
C GLU A 653 2.59 16.39 -12.42
N ASP A 654 2.59 15.09 -12.10
CA ASP A 654 2.59 14.03 -13.12
C ASP A 654 1.33 13.99 -13.97
N ARG A 655 0.18 14.45 -13.46
CA ARG A 655 -1.06 14.54 -14.25
C ARG A 655 -1.05 15.76 -15.17
N ILE A 656 -0.45 16.87 -14.73
CA ILE A 656 -0.16 18.03 -15.59
C ILE A 656 0.85 17.62 -16.69
N ARG A 657 1.90 16.87 -16.32
CA ARG A 657 2.91 16.30 -17.23
C ARG A 657 2.27 15.35 -18.26
N GLN A 658 1.35 14.47 -17.83
CA GLN A 658 0.59 13.56 -18.69
C GLN A 658 -0.30 14.32 -19.69
N VAL A 659 -1.02 15.34 -19.24
CA VAL A 659 -1.84 16.22 -20.10
C VAL A 659 -0.95 16.96 -21.12
N LEU A 660 0.17 17.54 -20.69
CA LEU A 660 1.12 18.25 -21.56
C LEU A 660 1.78 17.32 -22.58
N MET A 661 2.23 16.13 -22.17
CA MET A 661 2.80 15.13 -23.09
C MET A 661 1.80 14.68 -24.15
N ASN A 662 0.53 14.47 -23.77
CA ASN A 662 -0.52 14.10 -24.73
C ASN A 662 -0.80 15.23 -25.75
N ILE A 663 -0.84 16.49 -25.30
CA ILE A 663 -1.19 17.63 -26.16
C ILE A 663 0.02 18.06 -27.01
N LEU A 664 1.18 18.32 -26.40
CA LEU A 664 2.40 18.74 -27.10
C LEU A 664 2.98 17.60 -27.96
N GLY A 665 2.82 16.35 -27.52
CA GLY A 665 3.14 15.18 -28.34
C GLY A 665 2.25 15.08 -29.57
N ASN A 666 0.94 15.37 -29.48
CA ASN A 666 0.06 15.44 -30.64
C ASN A 666 0.43 16.60 -31.59
N ALA A 667 0.76 17.79 -31.07
CA ALA A 667 1.25 18.91 -31.88
C ALA A 667 2.50 18.53 -32.70
N VAL A 668 3.58 18.09 -32.01
CA VAL A 668 4.84 17.64 -32.65
C VAL A 668 4.61 16.46 -33.61
N LYS A 669 3.56 15.66 -33.42
CA LYS A 669 3.18 14.53 -34.27
C LYS A 669 2.42 14.94 -35.54
N PHE A 670 1.47 15.88 -35.46
CA PHE A 670 0.61 16.28 -36.57
C PHE A 670 1.14 17.46 -37.39
N THR A 671 2.13 18.22 -36.89
CA THR A 671 2.96 19.11 -37.72
C THR A 671 4.05 18.30 -38.44
N GLU A 672 4.20 18.48 -39.76
CA GLU A 672 5.33 17.89 -40.54
C GLU A 672 6.45 18.90 -40.84
N LYS A 673 6.12 20.18 -40.98
CA LYS A 673 7.03 21.31 -41.13
C LYS A 673 6.42 22.55 -40.47
N GLY A 674 7.25 23.47 -39.99
CA GLY A 674 6.81 24.67 -39.29
C GLY A 674 7.21 24.65 -37.82
N HIS A 675 6.37 25.21 -36.96
CA HIS A 675 6.68 25.38 -35.54
C HIS A 675 5.56 24.87 -34.62
N VAL A 676 5.93 24.61 -33.38
CA VAL A 676 5.03 24.29 -32.26
C VAL A 676 5.45 25.16 -31.08
N THR A 677 4.49 25.86 -30.46
CA THR A 677 4.73 26.81 -29.37
C THR A 677 3.93 26.42 -28.13
N LEU A 678 4.60 26.26 -26.99
CA LEU A 678 3.96 26.15 -25.68
C LEU A 678 4.08 27.49 -24.94
N ASN A 679 2.95 28.06 -24.50
CA ASN A 679 2.89 29.21 -23.61
C ASN A 679 2.31 28.81 -22.25
N VAL A 680 2.85 29.40 -21.18
CA VAL A 680 2.31 29.31 -19.82
C VAL A 680 2.05 30.73 -19.31
N LEU A 681 0.79 31.02 -19.03
CA LEU A 681 0.25 32.37 -18.76
C LEU A 681 -0.55 32.38 -17.46
N LYS A 682 -0.60 33.52 -16.76
CA LYS A 682 -1.42 33.69 -15.54
C LYS A 682 -2.67 34.51 -15.86
N LEU A 683 -3.84 33.92 -15.66
CA LEU A 683 -5.12 34.58 -15.91
C LEU A 683 -5.51 35.50 -14.75
N GLN A 684 -6.33 36.52 -15.03
CA GLN A 684 -6.81 37.49 -14.04
C GLN A 684 -7.60 36.84 -12.88
N ASP A 685 -8.22 35.68 -13.13
CA ASP A 685 -8.91 34.84 -12.13
C ASP A 685 -7.94 34.05 -11.22
N GLY A 686 -6.63 34.25 -11.33
CA GLY A 686 -5.60 33.52 -10.58
C GLY A 686 -5.28 32.11 -11.10
N LYS A 687 -5.98 31.64 -12.13
CA LYS A 687 -5.71 30.34 -12.79
C LYS A 687 -4.48 30.40 -13.69
N ILE A 688 -3.80 29.28 -13.85
CA ILE A 688 -2.69 29.12 -14.82
C ILE A 688 -3.23 28.49 -16.10
N ARG A 689 -3.01 29.17 -17.22
CA ARG A 689 -3.33 28.69 -18.57
C ARG A 689 -2.09 28.10 -19.22
N PHE A 690 -2.22 26.88 -19.69
CA PHE A 690 -1.28 26.24 -20.61
C PHE A 690 -1.89 26.27 -22.00
N SER A 691 -1.17 26.77 -23.01
CA SER A 691 -1.62 26.69 -24.41
C SER A 691 -0.52 26.15 -25.32
N VAL A 692 -0.88 25.13 -26.10
CA VAL A 692 -0.05 24.53 -27.14
C VAL A 692 -0.64 24.90 -28.49
N THR A 693 0.11 25.67 -29.27
CA THR A 693 -0.23 26.04 -30.65
C THR A 693 0.69 25.31 -31.61
N ASP A 694 0.14 24.72 -32.66
CA ASP A 694 0.87 24.04 -33.73
C ASP A 694 0.49 24.61 -35.10
N SER A 695 1.45 24.63 -36.04
CA SER A 695 1.23 25.02 -37.44
C SER A 695 1.09 23.80 -38.36
N GLY A 696 0.41 22.74 -37.90
CA GLY A 696 0.18 21.50 -38.62
C GLY A 696 -1.13 21.48 -39.40
N ILE A 697 -1.64 20.26 -39.65
CA ILE A 697 -2.81 19.98 -40.50
C ILE A 697 -4.15 20.59 -40.03
N GLY A 698 -4.23 21.06 -38.78
CA GLY A 698 -5.49 21.52 -38.16
C GLY A 698 -6.57 20.43 -38.02
N ILE A 699 -7.74 20.84 -37.57
CA ILE A 699 -8.90 19.99 -37.27
C ILE A 699 -10.16 20.64 -37.89
N PRO A 700 -10.92 19.94 -38.76
CA PRO A 700 -12.18 20.45 -39.30
C PRO A 700 -13.23 20.70 -38.21
N GLU A 701 -14.04 21.75 -38.39
CA GLU A 701 -15.05 22.21 -37.42
C GLU A 701 -16.01 21.09 -36.97
N GLU A 702 -16.49 20.27 -37.91
CA GLU A 702 -17.35 19.10 -37.68
C GLU A 702 -16.80 18.08 -36.67
N ARG A 703 -15.48 18.11 -36.41
CA ARG A 703 -14.78 17.17 -35.52
C ARG A 703 -14.31 17.80 -34.21
N LEU A 704 -14.41 19.12 -34.03
CA LEU A 704 -14.01 19.81 -32.80
C LEU A 704 -14.87 19.40 -31.59
N THR A 705 -16.14 19.05 -31.81
CA THR A 705 -17.04 18.51 -30.80
C THR A 705 -16.61 17.12 -30.30
N HIS A 706 -16.14 16.26 -31.22
CA HIS A 706 -15.91 14.83 -30.99
C HIS A 706 -14.45 14.45 -30.70
N ILE A 707 -13.50 15.39 -30.79
CA ILE A 707 -12.06 15.11 -30.59
C ILE A 707 -11.69 14.70 -29.14
N PHE A 708 -12.60 14.90 -28.19
CA PHE A 708 -12.47 14.45 -26.80
C PHE A 708 -13.33 13.22 -26.47
N ASP A 709 -14.01 12.62 -27.44
CA ASP A 709 -14.78 11.39 -27.25
C ASP A 709 -13.85 10.16 -27.39
N PRO A 710 -14.01 9.11 -26.55
CA PRO A 710 -13.10 7.96 -26.55
C PRO A 710 -13.06 7.23 -27.91
N PHE A 711 -11.84 6.86 -28.32
CA PHE A 711 -11.53 6.14 -29.56
C PHE A 711 -11.79 6.89 -30.88
N THR A 712 -12.23 8.16 -30.84
CA THR A 712 -12.41 8.97 -32.06
C THR A 712 -11.07 9.21 -32.77
N GLN A 713 -11.00 8.94 -34.08
CA GLN A 713 -9.79 9.14 -34.89
C GLN A 713 -10.09 9.88 -36.21
N ALA A 714 -9.15 10.71 -36.65
CA ALA A 714 -9.36 11.70 -37.69
C ALA A 714 -9.23 11.19 -39.15
N ASP A 715 -8.89 9.93 -39.40
CA ASP A 715 -9.35 9.14 -40.58
C ASP A 715 -8.65 7.78 -40.67
N ALA A 716 -9.20 6.86 -41.48
CA ALA A 716 -8.57 5.56 -41.78
C ALA A 716 -7.29 5.68 -42.65
N SER A 717 -7.02 6.85 -43.24
CA SER A 717 -5.75 7.21 -43.88
C SER A 717 -4.76 7.78 -42.86
N MET A 718 -5.21 8.70 -42.01
CA MET A 718 -4.39 9.39 -41.01
C MET A 718 -3.93 8.48 -39.87
N SER A 719 -4.80 7.54 -39.46
CA SER A 719 -4.46 6.49 -38.49
C SER A 719 -3.28 5.63 -38.98
N ARG A 720 -3.19 5.32 -40.28
CA ARG A 720 -2.05 4.61 -40.88
C ARG A 720 -0.79 5.46 -41.04
N ARG A 721 -0.91 6.78 -41.18
CA ARG A 721 0.23 7.70 -41.41
C ARG A 721 0.88 8.18 -40.11
N PHE A 722 0.11 8.38 -39.05
CA PHE A 722 0.58 8.95 -37.78
C PHE A 722 0.33 8.05 -36.55
N GLY A 723 -0.55 7.05 -36.63
CA GLY A 723 -0.92 6.19 -35.50
C GLY A 723 -1.68 6.91 -34.37
N GLY A 724 -2.17 6.17 -33.38
CA GLY A 724 -2.76 6.75 -32.17
C GLY A 724 -3.76 5.83 -31.46
N THR A 725 -4.00 6.14 -30.18
CA THR A 725 -4.92 5.40 -29.31
C THR A 725 -6.37 5.87 -29.46
N GLY A 726 -6.57 7.16 -29.75
CA GLY A 726 -7.88 7.82 -29.65
C GLY A 726 -8.32 8.07 -28.20
N LEU A 727 -7.44 7.87 -27.21
CA LEU A 727 -7.73 8.04 -25.79
C LEU A 727 -6.98 9.23 -25.16
N GLY A 728 -5.82 9.61 -25.67
CA GLY A 728 -4.99 10.67 -25.06
C GLY A 728 -5.71 12.01 -24.86
N THR A 729 -6.61 12.40 -25.77
CA THR A 729 -7.42 13.63 -25.65
C THR A 729 -8.58 13.47 -24.66
N SER A 730 -9.29 12.33 -24.68
CA SER A 730 -10.39 12.06 -23.73
C SER A 730 -9.86 11.94 -22.29
N ILE A 731 -8.71 11.29 -22.10
CA ILE A 731 -7.98 11.21 -20.83
C ILE A 731 -7.56 12.62 -20.39
N SER A 732 -6.96 13.44 -21.27
CA SER A 732 -6.60 14.81 -20.91
C SER A 732 -7.80 15.65 -20.45
N LYS A 733 -8.97 15.51 -21.09
CA LYS A 733 -10.21 16.18 -20.65
C LYS A 733 -10.69 15.69 -19.29
N GLN A 734 -10.66 14.38 -19.04
CA GLN A 734 -11.05 13.80 -17.76
C GLN A 734 -10.10 14.23 -16.63
N LEU A 735 -8.78 14.19 -16.84
CA LEU A 735 -7.76 14.63 -15.87
C LEU A 735 -7.87 16.14 -15.57
N VAL A 736 -8.01 16.99 -16.58
CA VAL A 736 -8.19 18.44 -16.38
C VAL A 736 -9.47 18.74 -15.61
N THR A 737 -10.57 18.03 -15.91
CA THR A 737 -11.84 18.17 -15.17
C THR A 737 -11.69 17.73 -13.71
N LEU A 738 -10.98 16.63 -13.46
CA LEU A 738 -10.69 16.11 -12.11
C LEU A 738 -9.82 17.08 -11.29
N MET A 739 -8.89 17.78 -11.94
CA MET A 739 -8.08 18.87 -11.35
C MET A 739 -8.85 20.20 -11.19
N GLY A 740 -10.18 20.22 -11.38
CA GLY A 740 -11.02 21.42 -11.24
C GLY A 740 -10.86 22.45 -12.37
N GLY A 741 -10.22 22.05 -13.48
CA GLY A 741 -9.98 22.89 -14.65
C GLY A 741 -10.94 22.64 -15.81
N GLN A 742 -10.69 23.31 -16.93
CA GLN A 742 -11.36 23.06 -18.22
C GLN A 742 -10.34 23.03 -19.36
N ILE A 743 -10.60 22.21 -20.38
CA ILE A 743 -9.80 22.09 -21.60
C ILE A 743 -10.63 22.50 -22.82
N HIS A 744 -10.00 23.20 -23.75
CA HIS A 744 -10.58 23.72 -24.96
C HIS A 744 -9.63 23.50 -26.16
N VAL A 745 -10.19 23.61 -27.36
CA VAL A 745 -9.46 23.58 -28.62
C VAL A 745 -10.05 24.62 -29.55
N THR A 746 -9.19 25.34 -30.27
CA THR A 746 -9.54 26.09 -31.48
C THR A 746 -8.62 25.63 -32.61
N SER A 747 -9.13 25.52 -33.84
CA SER A 747 -8.34 25.03 -34.97
C SER A 747 -8.99 25.43 -36.28
N GLU A 748 -8.16 25.57 -37.31
CA GLU A 748 -8.57 25.79 -38.69
C GLU A 748 -7.78 24.81 -39.57
N ALA A 749 -8.48 24.13 -40.49
CA ALA A 749 -7.87 23.09 -41.32
C ALA A 749 -6.76 23.66 -42.22
N GLU A 750 -5.66 22.92 -42.35
CA GLU A 750 -4.42 23.32 -43.05
C GLU A 750 -3.68 24.56 -42.49
N VAL A 751 -4.21 25.21 -41.43
CA VAL A 751 -3.57 26.34 -40.74
C VAL A 751 -2.89 25.92 -39.43
N GLY A 752 -3.56 25.09 -38.63
CA GLY A 752 -3.03 24.60 -37.35
C GLY A 752 -4.07 24.39 -36.25
N SER A 753 -3.63 23.99 -35.06
CA SER A 753 -4.50 23.87 -33.88
C SER A 753 -3.92 24.56 -32.64
N CYS A 754 -4.79 24.94 -31.72
CA CYS A 754 -4.47 25.52 -30.44
C CYS A 754 -5.28 24.82 -29.35
N PHE A 755 -4.64 23.93 -28.60
CA PHE A 755 -5.22 23.31 -27.41
C PHE A 755 -4.80 24.10 -26.18
N PHE A 756 -5.76 24.46 -25.32
CA PHE A 756 -5.45 25.14 -24.07
C PHE A 756 -6.29 24.62 -22.91
N PHE A 757 -5.71 24.66 -21.71
CA PHE A 757 -6.39 24.26 -20.48
C PHE A 757 -6.02 25.16 -19.31
N ASP A 758 -6.99 25.39 -18.43
CA ASP A 758 -6.91 26.32 -17.31
C ASP A 758 -7.00 25.55 -15.98
N LEU A 759 -6.00 25.68 -15.12
CA LEU A 759 -5.93 24.99 -13.83
C LEU A 759 -5.94 25.97 -12.63
N PRO A 760 -6.70 25.67 -11.56
CA PRO A 760 -6.67 26.43 -10.30
C PRO A 760 -5.47 25.99 -9.43
N LEU A 761 -4.25 26.34 -9.86
CA LEU A 761 -3.04 26.04 -9.09
C LEU A 761 -2.83 27.07 -7.97
N THR A 762 -2.48 26.61 -6.77
CA THR A 762 -2.18 27.49 -5.62
C THR A 762 -0.69 27.75 -5.54
N GLU A 763 -0.28 29.02 -5.41
CA GLU A 763 1.13 29.40 -5.28
C GLU A 763 1.72 28.92 -3.95
N THR A 764 2.98 28.49 -3.97
CA THR A 764 3.67 27.95 -2.80
C THR A 764 5.16 28.27 -2.86
N GLU A 765 5.86 28.15 -1.73
CA GLU A 765 7.32 28.31 -1.71
C GLU A 765 7.98 27.15 -2.47
N ALA A 766 9.11 27.41 -3.13
CA ALA A 766 9.84 26.35 -3.82
C ALA A 766 10.27 25.28 -2.79
N PRO A 767 10.04 23.98 -3.05
CA PRO A 767 10.39 22.92 -2.11
C PRO A 767 11.88 23.01 -1.79
N SER A 768 12.21 23.17 -0.52
CA SER A 768 13.58 23.49 -0.06
C SER A 768 14.54 22.30 -0.09
N ASP A 769 14.10 21.14 -0.59
CA ASP A 769 14.92 19.93 -0.69
C ASP A 769 15.89 19.98 -1.88
N THR A 770 17.17 19.96 -1.55
CA THR A 770 18.26 19.96 -2.52
C THR A 770 18.53 18.53 -2.99
N LYS A 771 18.05 18.17 -4.20
CA LYS A 771 18.39 16.90 -4.87
C LYS A 771 18.85 17.09 -6.32
N THR A 772 19.81 17.99 -6.53
CA THR A 772 20.67 17.97 -7.73
C THR A 772 21.72 16.88 -7.56
N SER A 773 21.90 16.04 -8.58
CA SER A 773 22.85 14.91 -8.72
C SER A 773 24.01 14.84 -7.71
N GLN A 774 23.76 14.25 -6.54
CA GLN A 774 24.81 13.87 -5.59
C GLN A 774 25.16 12.39 -5.81
N LEU A 775 26.26 12.15 -6.52
CA LEU A 775 26.84 10.82 -6.71
C LEU A 775 27.34 10.27 -5.36
N SER A 776 26.42 9.63 -4.64
CA SER A 776 26.69 8.94 -3.39
C SER A 776 27.46 7.66 -3.69
N ILE A 777 28.76 7.64 -3.37
CA ILE A 777 29.56 6.40 -3.42
C ILE A 777 29.56 5.79 -2.01
N ILE A 778 29.13 4.54 -1.94
CA ILE A 778 29.12 3.66 -0.76
C ILE A 778 30.22 2.60 -0.89
N ALA A 779 30.60 1.96 0.21
CA ALA A 779 31.63 0.91 0.16
C ALA A 779 31.15 -0.36 -0.59
N PRO A 780 32.06 -1.24 -1.06
CA PRO A 780 31.73 -2.52 -1.68
C PRO A 780 30.94 -3.51 -0.80
N GLN A 781 29.62 -3.29 -0.70
CA GLN A 781 28.69 -4.18 0.00
C GLN A 781 28.42 -5.49 -0.77
N LYS A 782 28.24 -6.61 -0.05
CA LYS A 782 27.52 -7.78 -0.56
C LYS A 782 26.04 -7.46 -0.65
N ILE A 783 25.36 -7.87 -1.73
CA ILE A 783 23.93 -7.60 -1.92
C ILE A 783 23.15 -8.88 -2.19
N LEU A 784 22.08 -9.16 -1.46
CA LEU A 784 21.07 -10.15 -1.91
C LEU A 784 19.96 -9.46 -2.70
N LEU A 785 19.48 -10.11 -3.75
CA LEU A 785 18.49 -9.57 -4.67
C LEU A 785 17.31 -10.54 -4.77
N ALA A 786 16.15 -10.17 -4.25
CA ALA A 786 14.95 -11.01 -4.21
C ALA A 786 13.85 -10.46 -5.14
N ASP A 787 13.59 -11.17 -6.23
CA ASP A 787 12.66 -10.75 -7.29
C ASP A 787 12.20 -12.02 -8.05
N ASP A 788 10.91 -12.15 -8.36
CA ASP A 788 10.41 -13.33 -9.06
C ASP A 788 10.65 -13.31 -10.58
N VAL A 789 10.91 -12.11 -11.12
CA VAL A 789 11.24 -11.89 -12.52
C VAL A 789 12.75 -12.01 -12.71
N GLU A 790 13.21 -13.12 -13.28
CA GLU A 790 14.63 -13.43 -13.54
C GLU A 790 15.34 -12.35 -14.40
N GLN A 791 14.59 -11.56 -15.17
CA GLN A 791 15.09 -10.39 -15.90
C GLN A 791 15.45 -9.22 -14.96
N ASN A 792 14.65 -8.95 -13.93
CA ASN A 792 14.96 -7.93 -12.92
C ASN A 792 16.20 -8.34 -12.12
N LEU A 793 16.28 -9.62 -11.72
CA LEU A 793 17.46 -10.20 -11.08
C LEU A 793 18.73 -9.96 -11.90
N THR A 794 18.65 -10.24 -13.21
CA THR A 794 19.78 -10.08 -14.14
C THR A 794 20.20 -8.62 -14.29
N LEU A 795 19.24 -7.71 -14.51
CA LEU A 795 19.51 -6.29 -14.72
C LEU A 795 20.18 -5.62 -13.51
N LEU A 796 19.61 -5.80 -12.31
CA LEU A 796 20.15 -5.20 -11.09
C LEU A 796 21.47 -5.83 -10.68
N THR A 797 21.69 -7.12 -10.98
CA THR A 797 23.00 -7.77 -10.82
C THR A 797 24.08 -7.09 -11.66
N ILE A 798 23.80 -6.76 -12.93
CA ILE A 798 24.75 -6.06 -13.80
C ILE A 798 25.04 -4.65 -13.26
N LEU A 799 23.99 -3.89 -12.94
CA LEU A 799 24.11 -2.49 -12.51
C LEU A 799 24.85 -2.36 -11.18
N LEU A 800 24.56 -3.20 -10.19
CA LEU A 800 25.18 -3.11 -8.87
C LEU A 800 26.60 -3.70 -8.84
N LYS A 801 26.91 -4.77 -9.61
CA LYS A 801 28.29 -5.25 -9.76
C LYS A 801 29.22 -4.19 -10.36
N ARG A 802 28.71 -3.34 -11.26
CA ARG A 802 29.47 -2.21 -11.83
C ARG A 802 29.88 -1.16 -10.78
N HIS A 803 29.16 -1.09 -9.65
CA HIS A 803 29.52 -0.25 -8.50
C HIS A 803 30.33 -1.02 -7.42
N GLY A 804 30.94 -2.16 -7.78
CA GLY A 804 31.83 -2.93 -6.91
C GLY A 804 31.13 -3.92 -5.96
N HIS A 805 29.80 -4.01 -6.00
CA HIS A 805 29.02 -4.80 -5.07
C HIS A 805 28.99 -6.30 -5.39
N ALA A 806 29.08 -7.15 -4.36
CA ALA A 806 29.06 -8.61 -4.50
C ALA A 806 27.62 -9.16 -4.48
N ILE A 807 27.02 -9.34 -5.66
CA ILE A 807 25.57 -9.67 -5.78
C ILE A 807 25.28 -11.18 -5.76
N PHE A 808 24.28 -11.52 -4.95
CA PHE A 808 23.62 -12.82 -4.80
C PHE A 808 22.12 -12.64 -5.11
N PHE A 809 21.40 -13.72 -5.45
CA PHE A 809 20.02 -13.62 -5.95
C PHE A 809 19.11 -14.72 -5.38
N ALA A 810 17.84 -14.39 -5.23
CA ALA A 810 16.74 -15.23 -4.77
C ALA A 810 15.51 -15.07 -5.69
N LYS A 811 14.89 -16.19 -6.08
CA LYS A 811 13.79 -16.26 -7.07
C LYS A 811 12.37 -16.12 -6.51
N ASP A 812 12.21 -16.12 -5.20
CA ASP A 812 10.97 -15.79 -4.50
C ASP A 812 11.26 -15.52 -3.02
N GLY A 813 10.24 -15.16 -2.25
CA GLY A 813 10.39 -14.91 -0.82
C GLY A 813 10.84 -16.11 0.00
N ILE A 814 10.70 -17.35 -0.50
CA ILE A 814 11.27 -18.57 0.12
C ILE A 814 12.74 -18.74 -0.28
N ASP A 815 13.14 -18.44 -1.50
CA ASP A 815 14.58 -18.44 -1.84
C ASP A 815 15.30 -17.31 -1.07
N ALA A 816 14.66 -16.18 -0.79
CA ALA A 816 15.23 -15.13 0.06
C ALA A 816 15.59 -15.66 1.47
N VAL A 817 14.82 -16.64 1.98
CA VAL A 817 15.10 -17.48 3.17
C VAL A 817 16.45 -18.09 3.04
N GLU A 818 16.60 -18.88 2.00
CA GLU A 818 17.71 -19.79 1.86
C GLU A 818 18.99 -19.08 1.42
N GLN A 819 18.88 -17.85 0.89
CA GLN A 819 20.01 -16.99 0.51
C GLN A 819 20.49 -16.00 1.59
N PHE A 820 19.65 -15.12 2.21
CA PHE A 820 20.12 -14.30 3.37
C PHE A 820 20.67 -15.37 4.37
N LYS A 821 20.07 -16.59 4.53
CA LYS A 821 20.52 -17.75 5.38
C LYS A 821 22.00 -18.12 5.39
N MET A 822 22.67 -17.93 4.28
CA MET A 822 24.01 -18.46 4.06
C MET A 822 25.01 -17.34 3.83
N ILE A 823 24.59 -16.35 3.05
CA ILE A 823 25.47 -15.39 2.39
C ILE A 823 25.92 -14.29 3.33
N LYS A 824 25.10 -13.93 4.33
CA LYS A 824 25.46 -12.90 5.32
C LYS A 824 25.91 -11.60 4.61
N PRO A 825 25.07 -11.03 3.71
CA PRO A 825 25.43 -9.89 2.87
C PRO A 825 25.57 -8.62 3.72
N ASP A 826 25.58 -7.44 3.08
CA ASP A 826 25.73 -6.13 3.71
C ASP A 826 24.61 -5.14 3.23
N ILE A 827 23.81 -5.49 2.22
CA ILE A 827 22.51 -4.87 1.87
C ILE A 827 21.67 -5.83 0.99
N ILE A 828 20.36 -5.63 0.81
CA ILE A 828 19.46 -6.55 0.11
C ILE A 828 18.32 -5.75 -0.52
N LEU A 829 17.83 -6.16 -1.69
CA LEU A 829 16.79 -5.45 -2.42
C LEU A 829 15.68 -6.44 -2.76
N MET A 830 14.42 -6.15 -2.40
CA MET A 830 13.36 -7.15 -2.38
C MET A 830 12.02 -6.65 -2.93
N ASP A 831 11.48 -7.33 -3.94
CA ASP A 831 10.14 -7.05 -4.50
C ASP A 831 9.03 -7.41 -3.52
N ILE A 832 8.16 -6.44 -3.23
CA ILE A 832 6.95 -6.61 -2.42
C ILE A 832 6.04 -7.74 -2.92
N GLN A 833 5.97 -8.02 -4.23
CA GLN A 833 5.10 -9.08 -4.79
C GLN A 833 5.91 -10.22 -5.41
N MET A 834 5.86 -11.40 -4.79
CA MET A 834 6.55 -12.63 -5.25
C MET A 834 5.66 -13.87 -5.00
N PRO A 835 5.78 -14.97 -5.78
CA PRO A 835 4.96 -16.16 -5.64
C PRO A 835 5.43 -17.04 -4.47
N LYS A 836 4.54 -17.91 -3.97
CA LYS A 836 4.68 -18.72 -2.72
C LYS A 836 4.76 -17.88 -1.44
N MET A 837 5.55 -16.81 -1.47
CA MET A 837 5.90 -15.93 -0.37
C MET A 837 6.22 -14.58 -0.99
N ASP A 838 5.31 -13.61 -0.86
CA ASP A 838 5.53 -12.25 -1.37
C ASP A 838 6.64 -11.54 -0.57
N GLY A 839 7.22 -10.44 -1.05
CA GLY A 839 8.34 -9.78 -0.35
C GLY A 839 7.95 -9.26 1.02
N LEU A 840 6.69 -8.85 1.19
CA LEU A 840 6.14 -8.57 2.52
C LEU A 840 6.13 -9.85 3.37
N THR A 841 5.77 -11.00 2.81
CA THR A 841 5.79 -12.30 3.50
C THR A 841 7.22 -12.82 3.74
N ALA A 842 8.20 -12.54 2.90
CA ALA A 842 9.63 -12.67 3.25
C ALA A 842 10.01 -11.70 4.39
N THR A 843 9.28 -10.60 4.52
CA THR A 843 9.55 -9.55 5.49
C THR A 843 8.85 -9.75 6.87
N GLN A 844 8.22 -10.90 7.24
CA GLN A 844 8.31 -11.49 8.63
C GLN A 844 9.19 -12.74 8.68
N ILE A 845 9.98 -12.96 7.67
CA ILE A 845 10.75 -14.18 7.60
C ILE A 845 12.24 -13.88 7.86
N ILE A 846 12.63 -12.59 7.83
CA ILE A 846 13.96 -12.04 8.23
C ILE A 846 14.38 -11.86 9.72
N ARG A 847 14.21 -10.65 10.30
CA ARG A 847 14.52 -10.21 11.69
C ARG A 847 14.31 -11.18 12.84
N SER A 848 13.41 -12.14 12.68
CA SER A 848 12.86 -13.06 13.64
C SER A 848 13.42 -14.44 13.34
N TYR A 849 14.48 -14.51 12.55
CA TYR A 849 15.66 -15.34 12.73
C TYR A 849 16.92 -14.48 12.95
N GLU A 850 16.86 -13.15 12.79
CA GLU A 850 17.97 -12.21 12.94
C GLU A 850 18.31 -11.61 14.36
N LYS A 851 17.33 -11.10 15.14
CA LYS A 851 17.06 -11.41 16.65
C LYS A 851 16.09 -14.13 17.59
N GLU A 852 16.59 -15.40 17.28
CA GLU A 852 17.39 -16.33 18.08
C GLU A 852 18.88 -15.98 18.17
N ASN A 853 19.48 -15.69 17.03
CA ASN A 853 20.89 -15.38 16.76
C ASN A 853 21.47 -14.15 17.49
N GLN A 854 21.11 -12.90 17.14
CA GLN A 854 21.14 -11.64 17.97
C GLN A 854 21.73 -10.45 17.21
N LEU A 855 21.36 -10.32 15.96
CA LEU A 855 22.22 -9.67 15.03
C LEU A 855 21.91 -8.18 14.98
N ILE A 856 22.99 -7.39 15.04
CA ILE A 856 22.99 -6.12 14.31
C ILE A 856 22.43 -6.47 12.93
N HIS A 857 21.53 -5.60 12.56
CA HIS A 857 20.45 -5.76 11.63
C HIS A 857 20.84 -6.41 10.21
N THR A 858 21.22 -6.63 8.90
CA THR A 858 21.81 -5.92 7.65
C THR A 858 20.93 -5.29 6.47
N PRO A 859 21.20 -4.08 5.89
CA PRO A 859 20.34 -3.22 5.00
C PRO A 859 19.28 -3.79 4.00
N ILE A 860 18.02 -3.27 3.94
CA ILE A 860 16.99 -3.55 2.88
C ILE A 860 16.24 -2.31 2.38
N ILE A 861 15.96 -2.34 1.07
CA ILE A 861 15.07 -1.41 0.38
C ILE A 861 13.94 -2.20 -0.31
N ALA A 862 12.69 -1.83 -0.03
CA ALA A 862 11.51 -2.39 -0.70
C ALA A 862 11.46 -1.98 -2.17
N LEU A 863 11.36 -2.92 -3.10
CA LEU A 863 11.15 -2.64 -4.52
C LEU A 863 9.64 -2.68 -4.82
N THR A 864 9.04 -1.55 -5.22
CA THR A 864 7.59 -1.45 -5.49
C THR A 864 7.24 -0.89 -6.86
N ALA A 865 6.27 -1.49 -7.54
CA ALA A 865 5.75 -1.03 -8.83
C ALA A 865 4.69 0.10 -8.74
N ASN A 866 4.33 0.54 -7.53
CA ASN A 866 3.40 1.64 -7.32
C ASN A 866 3.74 2.40 -6.03
N VAL A 867 3.51 3.71 -6.00
CA VAL A 867 3.89 4.59 -4.88
C VAL A 867 2.66 5.01 -4.07
N LEU A 868 1.76 4.06 -3.76
CA LEU A 868 0.68 4.35 -2.83
C LEU A 868 1.27 4.53 -1.42
N ILE A 869 0.68 5.47 -0.66
CA ILE A 869 1.06 5.68 0.74
C ILE A 869 0.82 4.41 1.57
N GLU A 870 -0.19 3.61 1.19
CA GLU A 870 -0.48 2.30 1.79
C GLU A 870 0.64 1.28 1.55
N ASP A 871 1.17 1.14 0.31
CA ASP A 871 2.28 0.23 0.00
C ASP A 871 3.54 0.57 0.83
N LYS A 872 3.83 1.86 1.00
CA LYS A 872 4.93 2.35 1.87
C LYS A 872 4.66 2.11 3.35
N LEU A 873 3.42 2.30 3.81
CA LEU A 873 3.04 2.06 5.20
C LEU A 873 3.11 0.58 5.56
N ASP A 874 2.69 -0.33 4.68
CA ASP A 874 2.78 -1.77 4.93
C ASP A 874 4.24 -2.25 4.84
N ALA A 875 5.03 -1.74 3.89
CA ALA A 875 6.48 -1.93 3.85
C ALA A 875 7.16 -1.48 5.15
N GLN A 876 6.90 -0.25 5.62
CA GLN A 876 7.57 0.34 6.79
C GLN A 876 7.06 -0.18 8.14
N GLN A 877 5.74 -0.37 8.33
CA GLN A 877 5.14 -0.87 9.60
C GLN A 877 5.88 -2.07 10.16
N ALA A 878 6.36 -2.87 9.23
CA ALA A 878 6.69 -4.26 9.39
C ALA A 878 8.09 -4.57 8.83
N GLY A 879 8.71 -3.60 8.15
CA GLY A 879 9.94 -3.03 8.68
C GLY A 879 10.95 -2.56 7.65
N MET A 880 10.63 -2.52 6.35
CA MET A 880 11.55 -2.04 5.31
C MET A 880 12.03 -0.63 5.69
N ASP A 881 13.32 -0.47 5.98
CA ASP A 881 13.88 0.80 6.45
C ASP A 881 14.16 1.77 5.29
N GLY A 882 13.96 1.32 4.04
CA GLY A 882 13.92 2.15 2.83
C GLY A 882 13.03 1.59 1.72
N PHE A 883 12.81 2.39 0.66
CA PHE A 883 12.01 2.04 -0.52
C PHE A 883 12.63 2.54 -1.84
N ALA A 884 12.42 1.80 -2.93
CA ALA A 884 12.76 2.19 -4.29
C ALA A 884 11.63 1.78 -5.25
N ASN A 885 11.36 2.65 -6.23
CA ASN A 885 10.30 2.44 -7.21
C ASN A 885 10.79 1.48 -8.32
N LYS A 886 9.87 0.77 -8.97
CA LYS A 886 10.08 0.05 -10.23
C LYS A 886 9.39 0.84 -11.37
N PRO A 887 10.07 1.15 -12.50
CA PRO A 887 11.46 0.86 -12.83
C PRO A 887 12.45 1.61 -11.91
N ILE A 888 13.60 0.99 -11.67
CA ILE A 888 14.55 1.38 -10.62
C ILE A 888 15.54 2.43 -11.14
N ASP A 889 15.51 3.59 -10.52
CA ASP A 889 16.55 4.62 -10.62
C ASP A 889 17.71 4.23 -9.69
N ILE A 890 18.89 4.02 -10.28
CA ILE A 890 20.11 3.62 -9.56
C ILE A 890 20.66 4.74 -8.67
N GLN A 891 20.50 6.01 -9.01
CA GLN A 891 20.97 7.12 -8.15
C GLN A 891 20.06 7.29 -6.93
N ALA A 892 18.74 7.21 -7.13
CA ALA A 892 17.78 7.18 -6.03
C ALA A 892 18.00 5.94 -5.13
N LEU A 893 18.23 4.77 -5.74
CA LEU A 893 18.54 3.54 -5.02
C LEU A 893 19.81 3.68 -4.18
N ILE A 894 20.96 4.06 -4.76
CA ILE A 894 22.23 4.14 -4.01
C ILE A 894 22.17 5.21 -2.91
N THR A 895 21.45 6.32 -3.13
CA THR A 895 21.20 7.33 -2.08
C THR A 895 20.41 6.74 -0.91
N GLU A 896 19.38 5.93 -1.20
CA GLU A 896 18.61 5.22 -0.18
C GLU A 896 19.45 4.12 0.50
N MET A 897 20.31 3.41 -0.25
CA MET A 897 21.25 2.40 0.27
C MET A 897 22.18 3.02 1.32
N ALA A 898 22.85 4.12 0.99
CA ALA A 898 23.71 4.86 1.93
C ALA A 898 22.93 5.26 3.20
N ARG A 899 21.70 5.77 3.04
CA ARG A 899 20.83 6.16 4.15
C ARG A 899 20.46 4.98 5.06
N VAL A 900 20.21 3.78 4.54
CA VAL A 900 19.89 2.60 5.37
C VAL A 900 21.13 1.89 5.93
N LEU A 901 22.28 2.00 5.28
CA LEU A 901 23.58 1.54 5.79
C LEU A 901 24.08 2.36 6.99
N ASN A 902 23.59 3.59 7.16
CA ASN A 902 24.21 4.63 8.01
C ASN A 902 25.66 4.97 7.64
N GLU A 903 26.13 4.53 6.46
CA GLU A 903 27.31 5.11 5.85
C GLU A 903 27.02 6.58 5.57
N VAL A 904 27.83 7.48 6.13
CA VAL A 904 27.97 8.81 5.55
C VAL A 904 28.46 8.56 4.12
N PRO A 905 27.70 8.91 3.07
CA PRO A 905 28.18 8.73 1.69
C PRO A 905 29.52 9.45 1.59
N ILE A 906 30.46 8.94 0.78
CA ILE A 906 31.71 9.69 0.55
C ILE A 906 31.32 10.96 -0.20
N GLN A 907 31.10 12.03 0.56
CA GLN A 907 30.61 13.30 0.06
C GLN A 907 31.74 14.00 -0.68
N ILE A 908 31.86 13.66 -1.97
CA ILE A 908 32.47 14.50 -2.97
C ILE A 908 31.62 15.77 -3.04
N ASP A 909 31.91 16.70 -2.12
CA ASP A 909 31.25 17.99 -2.06
C ASP A 909 31.67 18.82 -3.27
N LEU A 910 30.88 18.70 -4.34
CA LEU A 910 31.04 19.45 -5.59
C LEU A 910 30.94 20.98 -5.36
N LYS A 911 30.44 21.46 -4.19
CA LYS A 911 30.49 22.89 -3.83
C LYS A 911 31.82 23.30 -3.17
N ARG A 912 32.60 22.35 -2.63
CA ARG A 912 34.04 22.52 -2.31
C ARG A 912 34.97 22.38 -3.54
N LEU A 913 34.43 22.07 -4.71
CA LEU A 913 35.09 22.39 -5.98
C LEU A 913 34.91 23.87 -6.36
N ASP A 914 33.74 24.44 -6.10
CA ASP A 914 33.31 25.77 -6.60
C ASP A 914 33.78 26.97 -5.75
N HIS A 915 34.40 26.76 -4.57
CA HIS A 915 34.69 27.84 -3.60
C HIS A 915 36.17 28.09 -3.26
N GLN A 916 37.10 27.65 -4.10
CA GLN A 916 38.50 28.16 -4.10
C GLN A 916 38.89 28.83 -5.43
N LYS A 917 38.18 29.92 -5.75
CA LYS A 917 38.61 31.03 -6.63
C LYS A 917 39.41 30.66 -7.90
N VAL A 918 38.72 30.20 -8.93
CA VAL A 918 39.03 30.60 -10.32
C VAL A 918 37.81 31.34 -10.87
N ASN A 919 38.02 32.50 -11.50
CA ASN A 919 36.98 33.52 -11.68
C ASN A 919 36.34 33.46 -13.08
N HIS A 920 35.75 32.32 -13.44
CA HIS A 920 35.22 32.09 -14.79
C HIS A 920 33.70 31.80 -14.77
N LYS A 921 32.96 32.58 -15.57
CA LYS A 921 31.49 32.61 -15.58
C LYS A 921 30.80 31.42 -16.29
N ASN A 922 31.57 30.52 -16.89
CA ASN A 922 31.10 29.30 -17.55
C ASN A 922 32.22 28.25 -17.49
N PRO A 923 32.05 27.11 -16.80
CA PRO A 923 32.98 25.98 -16.92
C PRO A 923 32.95 25.41 -18.35
N GLN A 924 34.00 24.70 -18.75
CA GLN A 924 34.06 23.97 -20.02
C GLN A 924 33.70 22.49 -19.82
N ILE A 925 34.11 21.91 -18.68
CA ILE A 925 33.85 20.53 -18.27
C ILE A 925 32.53 20.49 -17.47
N HIS A 926 31.43 20.15 -18.13
CA HIS A 926 30.13 20.01 -17.46
C HIS A 926 30.02 18.67 -16.71
N MET A 927 30.51 18.64 -15.47
CA MET A 927 30.73 17.41 -14.70
C MET A 927 29.50 16.49 -14.60
N ASP A 928 28.33 17.01 -14.20
CA ASP A 928 27.09 16.23 -14.06
C ASP A 928 26.65 15.57 -15.37
N LYS A 929 26.93 16.25 -16.50
CA LYS A 929 26.58 15.79 -17.84
C LYS A 929 27.63 14.87 -18.45
N GLY A 930 28.89 15.01 -18.06
CA GLY A 930 29.96 14.06 -18.36
C GLY A 930 29.73 12.72 -17.65
N LEU A 931 29.50 12.77 -16.33
CA LEU A 931 29.30 11.57 -15.51
C LEU A 931 28.00 10.83 -15.85
N SER A 932 26.93 11.53 -16.26
CA SER A 932 25.71 10.85 -16.77
C SER A 932 25.85 10.27 -18.19
N LEU A 933 26.92 10.59 -18.93
CA LEU A 933 27.24 9.97 -20.22
C LEU A 933 28.27 8.83 -20.10
N TRP A 934 29.25 8.97 -19.20
CA TRP A 934 30.38 8.03 -19.07
C TRP A 934 30.31 7.12 -17.84
N ASN A 935 29.42 7.39 -16.87
CA ASN A 935 29.13 6.63 -15.65
C ASN A 935 30.29 6.38 -14.65
N ASP A 936 31.56 6.61 -15.03
CA ASP A 936 32.72 6.42 -14.17
C ASP A 936 33.73 7.58 -14.27
N LEU A 937 34.26 8.00 -13.12
CA LEU A 937 35.06 9.22 -12.96
C LEU A 937 36.49 9.09 -13.49
N PRO A 938 37.33 8.11 -13.05
CA PRO A 938 38.65 7.87 -13.63
C PRO A 938 38.60 7.59 -15.15
N VAL A 939 37.60 6.86 -15.65
CA VAL A 939 37.42 6.66 -17.10
C VAL A 939 37.13 7.99 -17.81
N TYR A 940 36.19 8.79 -17.29
CA TYR A 940 35.88 10.10 -17.86
C TYR A 940 37.08 11.05 -17.85
N ILE A 941 37.87 11.10 -16.77
CA ILE A 941 39.13 11.88 -16.70
C ILE A 941 40.15 11.37 -17.72
N THR A 942 40.26 10.05 -17.89
CA THR A 942 41.17 9.43 -18.88
C THR A 942 40.79 9.80 -20.31
N GLU A 943 39.50 9.81 -20.65
CA GLU A 943 39.03 10.16 -21.99
C GLU A 943 39.05 11.68 -22.25
N LEU A 944 38.85 12.52 -21.21
CA LEU A 944 39.11 13.97 -21.30
C LEU A 944 40.61 14.24 -21.54
N SER A 945 41.50 13.51 -20.87
CA SER A 945 42.95 13.60 -21.07
C SER A 945 43.37 13.15 -22.46
N ARG A 946 42.85 12.01 -22.94
CA ARG A 946 43.07 11.53 -24.31
C ARG A 946 42.54 12.51 -25.35
N PHE A 947 41.38 13.12 -25.11
CA PHE A 947 40.83 14.17 -25.98
C PHE A 947 41.72 15.41 -26.00
N ALA A 948 42.24 15.83 -24.84
CA ALA A 948 43.18 16.94 -24.74
C ALA A 948 44.47 16.67 -25.55
N GLU A 949 45.15 15.55 -25.30
CA GLU A 949 46.35 15.12 -26.04
C GLU A 949 46.11 15.05 -27.55
N THR A 950 44.99 14.46 -27.97
CA THR A 950 44.65 14.28 -29.40
C THR A 950 44.36 15.61 -30.12
N ASN A 951 44.01 16.68 -29.38
CA ASN A 951 43.52 17.94 -29.94
C ASN A 951 44.31 19.19 -29.54
N GLU A 952 45.45 19.06 -28.86
CA GLU A 952 46.36 20.17 -28.53
C GLU A 952 46.62 21.10 -29.72
N ASN A 953 46.88 20.53 -30.90
CA ASN A 953 47.19 21.26 -32.14
C ASN A 953 45.96 21.58 -33.02
N LEU A 954 44.74 21.43 -32.51
CA LEU A 954 43.50 21.55 -33.30
C LEU A 954 43.25 22.96 -33.85
N VAL A 955 43.55 24.00 -33.08
CA VAL A 955 43.42 25.40 -33.53
C VAL A 955 44.32 25.65 -34.74
N ASN A 956 45.60 25.26 -34.65
CA ASN A 956 46.59 25.43 -35.73
C ASN A 956 46.14 24.71 -37.02
N ARG A 957 45.54 23.51 -36.91
CA ARG A 957 44.99 22.76 -38.05
C ARG A 957 43.81 23.48 -38.70
N LEU A 958 42.85 23.99 -37.91
CA LEU A 958 41.71 24.74 -38.43
C LEU A 958 42.12 26.08 -39.06
N THR A 959 43.12 26.78 -38.51
CA THR A 959 43.72 27.97 -39.13
C THR A 959 44.44 27.62 -40.44
N THR A 960 45.21 26.51 -40.48
CA THR A 960 45.91 26.09 -41.71
C THR A 960 44.92 25.80 -42.84
N HIS A 961 43.83 25.08 -42.57
CA HIS A 961 42.79 24.84 -43.57
C HIS A 961 42.04 26.13 -43.97
N LEU A 962 41.91 27.10 -43.07
CA LEU A 962 41.31 28.41 -43.38
C LEU A 962 42.21 29.23 -44.32
N ASP A 963 43.51 29.31 -44.02
CA ASP A 963 44.50 30.05 -44.81
C ASP A 963 44.66 29.44 -46.22
N ASN A 964 44.63 28.10 -46.31
CA ASN A 964 44.64 27.35 -47.58
C ASN A 964 43.29 27.37 -48.33
N GLN A 965 42.21 27.86 -47.72
CA GLN A 965 40.83 27.84 -48.25
C GLN A 965 40.23 26.42 -48.44
N GLU A 966 40.72 25.45 -47.66
CA GLU A 966 40.32 24.03 -47.62
C GLU A 966 39.04 23.85 -46.78
N TYR A 967 37.94 24.49 -47.23
CA TYR A 967 36.69 24.56 -46.46
C TYR A 967 35.98 23.20 -46.28
N GLN A 968 36.25 22.17 -47.11
CA GLN A 968 35.64 20.84 -46.92
C GLN A 968 36.37 20.02 -45.85
N GLU A 969 37.69 20.16 -45.81
CA GLU A 969 38.61 19.55 -44.86
C GLU A 969 38.38 20.18 -43.48
N ALA A 970 38.28 21.52 -43.43
CA ALA A 970 37.85 22.27 -42.26
C ALA A 970 36.45 21.86 -41.77
N TYR A 971 35.49 21.69 -42.68
CA TYR A 971 34.14 21.21 -42.35
C TYR A 971 34.18 19.81 -41.70
N ALA A 972 34.90 18.87 -42.32
CA ALA A 972 35.01 17.50 -41.82
C ALA A 972 35.70 17.45 -40.44
N LEU A 973 36.76 18.25 -40.24
CA LEU A 973 37.46 18.35 -38.96
C LEU A 973 36.57 18.95 -37.86
N ALA A 974 35.86 20.05 -38.15
CA ALA A 974 34.92 20.65 -37.20
C ALA A 974 33.75 19.70 -36.86
N HIS A 975 33.22 18.99 -37.86
CA HIS A 975 32.14 18.01 -37.67
C HIS A 975 32.58 16.82 -36.79
N ALA A 976 33.80 16.29 -37.01
CA ALA A 976 34.34 15.21 -36.20
C ALA A 976 34.53 15.63 -34.73
N ILE A 977 35.16 16.79 -34.48
CA ILE A 977 35.42 17.24 -33.11
C ILE A 977 34.15 17.74 -32.39
N LYS A 978 33.17 18.30 -33.12
CA LYS A 978 31.83 18.57 -32.59
C LYS A 978 31.20 17.31 -31.98
N GLY A 979 31.38 16.16 -32.62
CA GLY A 979 30.92 14.86 -32.13
C GLY A 979 31.63 14.42 -30.85
N SER A 980 32.96 14.37 -30.83
CA SER A 980 33.72 13.92 -29.66
C SER A 980 33.59 14.88 -28.46
N SER A 981 33.67 16.19 -28.67
CA SER A 981 33.43 17.19 -27.63
C SER A 981 31.98 17.16 -27.10
N GLY A 982 31.01 16.85 -27.96
CA GLY A 982 29.62 16.64 -27.56
C GLY A 982 29.44 15.41 -26.64
N ASN A 983 30.08 14.29 -26.99
CA ASN A 983 30.07 13.07 -26.17
C ASN A 983 30.80 13.25 -24.83
N LEU A 984 31.84 14.08 -24.77
CA LEU A 984 32.58 14.40 -23.54
C LEU A 984 31.94 15.55 -22.71
N ALA A 985 30.70 15.94 -23.05
CA ALA A 985 29.95 17.02 -22.41
C ALA A 985 30.61 18.41 -22.45
N LEU A 986 31.59 18.64 -23.34
CA LEU A 986 32.27 19.92 -23.56
C LEU A 986 31.40 20.85 -24.43
N LEU A 987 30.23 21.21 -23.90
CA LEU A 987 29.13 21.85 -24.66
C LEU A 987 29.55 23.13 -25.37
N ASN A 988 30.37 23.97 -24.71
CA ASN A 988 30.85 25.23 -25.27
C ASN A 988 31.76 25.01 -26.49
N ILE A 989 32.67 24.03 -26.41
CA ILE A 989 33.55 23.62 -27.52
C ILE A 989 32.71 23.00 -28.65
N SER A 990 31.74 22.14 -28.35
CA SER A 990 30.85 21.53 -29.35
C SER A 990 29.98 22.58 -30.08
N ASN A 991 29.46 23.58 -29.36
CA ASN A 991 28.70 24.70 -29.94
C ASN A 991 29.58 25.64 -30.77
N CYS A 992 30.83 25.87 -30.34
CA CYS A 992 31.82 26.61 -31.12
C CYS A 992 32.14 25.87 -32.43
N MET A 993 32.38 24.56 -32.37
CA MET A 993 32.59 23.70 -33.54
C MET A 993 31.38 23.67 -34.47
N ALA A 994 30.15 23.63 -33.97
CA ALA A 994 28.95 23.76 -34.79
C ALA A 994 28.85 25.11 -35.52
N SER A 995 29.48 26.16 -34.99
CA SER A 995 29.54 27.49 -35.59
C SER A 995 30.67 27.60 -36.62
N ILE A 996 31.82 26.96 -36.37
CA ILE A 996 32.91 26.76 -37.36
C ILE A 996 32.40 25.93 -38.55
N GLU A 997 31.73 24.80 -38.27
CA GLU A 997 31.10 23.92 -39.25
C GLU A 997 30.13 24.69 -40.17
N ARG A 998 29.24 25.52 -39.59
CA ARG A 998 28.30 26.35 -40.36
C ARG A 998 29.04 27.39 -41.22
N ALA A 999 30.04 28.07 -40.67
CA ALA A 999 30.83 29.05 -41.42
C ALA A 999 31.63 28.40 -42.58
N ALA A 1000 32.06 27.16 -42.42
CA ALA A 1000 32.70 26.37 -43.48
C ALA A 1000 31.71 26.07 -44.63
N GLN A 1001 30.48 25.67 -44.30
CA GLN A 1001 29.41 25.44 -45.30
C GLN A 1001 29.04 26.71 -46.07
N THR A 1002 28.95 27.86 -45.40
CA THR A 1002 28.63 29.15 -46.03
C THR A 1002 29.84 29.83 -46.68
N LYS A 1003 31.05 29.29 -46.48
CA LYS A 1003 32.34 29.89 -46.89
C LYS A 1003 32.55 31.31 -46.35
N ASP A 1004 32.03 31.56 -45.15
CA ASP A 1004 32.17 32.85 -44.46
C ASP A 1004 33.51 32.87 -43.71
N HIS A 1005 34.56 33.31 -44.41
CA HIS A 1005 35.93 33.37 -43.91
C HIS A 1005 36.05 34.26 -42.65
N ASP A 1006 35.32 35.37 -42.62
CA ASP A 1006 35.38 36.38 -41.57
C ASP A 1006 34.71 35.87 -40.27
N GLN A 1007 33.60 35.13 -40.40
CA GLN A 1007 32.95 34.46 -39.28
C GLN A 1007 33.68 33.17 -38.85
N PHE A 1008 34.26 32.42 -39.79
CA PHE A 1008 35.08 31.24 -39.48
C PHE A 1008 36.30 31.65 -38.63
N SER A 1009 37.04 32.69 -39.04
CA SER A 1009 38.21 33.20 -38.31
C SER A 1009 37.86 33.61 -36.87
N LYS A 1010 36.78 34.36 -36.67
CA LYS A 1010 36.26 34.73 -35.34
C LYS A 1010 35.89 33.51 -34.50
N ASN A 1011 35.26 32.50 -35.12
CA ASN A 1011 34.88 31.27 -34.42
C ASN A 1011 36.13 30.43 -34.03
N VAL A 1012 37.18 30.38 -34.84
CA VAL A 1012 38.46 29.71 -34.48
C VAL A 1012 39.19 30.45 -33.36
N GLN A 1013 39.18 31.78 -33.35
CA GLN A 1013 39.71 32.57 -32.23
C GLN A 1013 38.92 32.34 -30.93
N CYS A 1014 37.59 32.21 -31.03
CA CYS A 1014 36.74 31.82 -29.90
C CYS A 1014 37.09 30.41 -29.39
N LEU A 1015 37.26 29.43 -30.29
CA LEU A 1015 37.68 28.07 -29.95
C LEU A 1015 39.03 28.05 -29.21
N ALA A 1016 40.00 28.85 -29.65
CA ALA A 1016 41.32 28.91 -29.02
C ALA A 1016 41.25 29.30 -27.53
N SER A 1017 40.40 30.28 -27.19
CA SER A 1017 40.17 30.65 -25.79
C SER A 1017 39.44 29.58 -24.99
N LEU A 1018 38.43 28.92 -25.58
CA LEU A 1018 37.67 27.85 -24.91
C LEU A 1018 38.54 26.61 -24.64
N LEU A 1019 39.45 26.25 -25.57
CA LEU A 1019 40.41 25.18 -25.37
C LEU A 1019 41.44 25.50 -24.28
N ALA A 1020 41.95 26.74 -24.23
CA ALA A 1020 42.87 27.16 -23.17
C ALA A 1020 42.25 27.00 -21.76
N TYR A 1021 41.02 27.46 -21.56
CA TYR A 1021 40.30 27.26 -20.29
C TYR A 1021 39.99 25.79 -20.00
N PHE A 1022 39.70 24.97 -21.03
CA PHE A 1022 39.49 23.54 -20.87
C PHE A 1022 40.76 22.81 -20.38
N PHE A 1023 41.94 23.14 -20.90
CA PHE A 1023 43.20 22.55 -20.41
C PHE A 1023 43.51 22.94 -18.96
N GLU A 1024 43.28 24.20 -18.58
CA GLU A 1024 43.46 24.69 -17.21
C GLU A 1024 42.50 24.00 -16.22
N GLU A 1025 41.22 23.89 -16.59
CA GLU A 1025 40.19 23.21 -15.79
C GLU A 1025 40.45 21.70 -15.66
N LEU A 1026 40.95 21.05 -16.72
CA LEU A 1026 41.33 19.64 -16.72
C LEU A 1026 42.56 19.38 -15.84
N GLN A 1027 43.59 20.24 -15.89
CA GLN A 1027 44.77 20.06 -15.04
C GLN A 1027 44.41 20.19 -13.55
N LEU A 1028 43.59 21.17 -13.18
CA LEU A 1028 43.09 21.32 -11.80
C LEU A 1028 42.27 20.10 -11.34
N LEU A 1029 41.51 19.47 -12.25
CA LEU A 1029 40.76 18.25 -11.98
C LEU A 1029 41.68 17.05 -11.69
N ILE A 1030 42.76 16.90 -12.48
CA ILE A 1030 43.76 15.82 -12.34
C ILE A 1030 44.57 15.98 -11.05
N GLU A 1031 45.05 17.19 -10.73
CA GLU A 1031 45.77 17.47 -9.48
C GLU A 1031 44.90 17.16 -8.26
N LYS A 1032 43.62 17.57 -8.28
CA LYS A 1032 42.68 17.37 -7.16
C LYS A 1032 42.25 15.91 -6.98
N TYR A 1033 42.17 15.14 -8.07
CA TYR A 1033 41.96 13.68 -8.02
C TYR A 1033 43.18 12.97 -7.41
N SER A 1034 44.40 13.33 -7.84
CA SER A 1034 45.66 12.74 -7.35
C SER A 1034 45.84 12.89 -5.83
N ILE A 1035 45.42 14.04 -5.27
CA ILE A 1035 45.49 14.31 -3.82
C ILE A 1035 44.51 13.42 -3.02
N HIS A 1036 43.42 12.92 -3.62
CA HIS A 1036 42.46 12.06 -2.90
C HIS A 1036 42.86 10.57 -2.89
N SER A 1037 43.65 10.08 -3.84
CA SER A 1037 44.12 8.69 -3.81
C SER A 1037 45.05 8.40 -2.62
N GLU A 1038 45.92 9.33 -2.25
CA GLU A 1038 46.86 9.15 -1.12
C GLU A 1038 46.17 9.09 0.25
N ILE A 1039 44.92 9.57 0.35
CA ILE A 1039 44.16 9.61 1.62
C ILE A 1039 43.37 8.31 1.86
N SER A 1040 43.12 7.50 0.81
CA SER A 1040 42.34 6.26 0.92
C SER A 1040 43.15 5.01 1.29
N ASP A 1041 44.49 5.06 1.20
CA ASP A 1041 45.36 3.86 1.27
C ASP A 1041 45.94 3.60 2.68
N ALA A 1042 45.36 4.22 3.72
CA ALA A 1042 45.89 4.23 5.09
C ALA A 1042 45.69 2.91 5.88
N SER A 1043 45.18 1.85 5.27
CA SER A 1043 44.76 0.62 5.99
C SER A 1043 45.01 -0.71 5.25
N THR A 1044 46.24 -0.95 4.76
CA THR A 1044 46.95 -2.25 4.95
C THR A 1044 48.37 -2.21 4.36
N GLN A 1045 49.39 -1.99 5.20
CA GLN A 1045 50.78 -2.26 4.82
C GLN A 1045 51.07 -3.76 4.99
N ASN A 1046 51.29 -4.45 3.86
CA ASN A 1046 51.95 -5.76 3.79
C ASN A 1046 52.93 -5.70 2.62
N GLU A 1047 54.15 -5.20 2.86
CA GLU A 1047 55.19 -5.14 1.83
C GLU A 1047 55.58 -6.57 1.40
N PHE A 1048 55.53 -6.84 0.10
CA PHE A 1048 56.02 -8.11 -0.45
C PHE A 1048 57.55 -8.17 -0.26
N SER A 1049 58.04 -9.30 0.28
CA SER A 1049 59.49 -9.52 0.31
C SER A 1049 60.07 -9.60 -1.11
N THR A 1050 61.34 -9.22 -1.27
CA THR A 1050 62.05 -9.23 -2.57
C THR A 1050 61.87 -10.54 -3.33
N THR A 1051 61.88 -11.68 -2.62
CA THR A 1051 61.68 -13.02 -3.16
C THR A 1051 60.27 -13.22 -3.73
N GLN A 1052 59.23 -12.69 -3.07
CA GLN A 1052 57.85 -12.77 -3.56
C GLN A 1052 57.63 -11.86 -4.78
N LEU A 1053 58.24 -10.67 -4.81
CA LEU A 1053 58.14 -9.79 -5.97
C LEU A 1053 58.89 -10.36 -7.19
N ILE A 1054 60.04 -11.01 -7.00
CA ILE A 1054 60.74 -11.72 -8.08
C ILE A 1054 59.88 -12.86 -8.64
N ALA A 1055 59.21 -13.65 -7.77
CA ALA A 1055 58.31 -14.72 -8.20
C ALA A 1055 57.09 -14.19 -8.97
N LEU A 1056 56.53 -13.04 -8.56
CA LEU A 1056 55.45 -12.36 -9.26
C LEU A 1056 55.89 -11.89 -10.67
N ILE A 1057 57.10 -11.32 -10.78
CA ILE A 1057 57.68 -10.91 -12.08
C ILE A 1057 57.96 -12.14 -12.96
N GLU A 1058 58.39 -13.28 -12.39
CA GLU A 1058 58.55 -14.53 -13.14
C GLU A 1058 57.22 -15.07 -13.68
N ALA A 1059 56.15 -15.04 -12.88
CA ALA A 1059 54.81 -15.43 -13.33
C ALA A 1059 54.30 -14.53 -14.47
N LEU A 1060 54.48 -13.21 -14.35
CA LEU A 1060 54.10 -12.25 -15.39
C LEU A 1060 54.91 -12.38 -16.68
N ILE A 1061 56.22 -12.68 -16.58
CA ILE A 1061 57.04 -13.00 -17.76
C ILE A 1061 56.51 -14.29 -18.43
N LEU A 1062 56.12 -15.30 -17.65
CA LEU A 1062 55.62 -16.57 -18.19
C LEU A 1062 54.26 -16.39 -18.89
N SER A 1063 53.33 -15.64 -18.28
CA SER A 1063 52.03 -15.27 -18.87
C SER A 1063 52.18 -14.43 -20.16
N ALA A 1064 53.07 -13.43 -20.15
CA ALA A 1064 53.37 -12.65 -21.35
C ALA A 1064 54.02 -13.50 -22.47
N ASN A 1065 54.72 -14.60 -22.14
CA ASN A 1065 55.26 -15.55 -23.13
C ASN A 1065 54.21 -16.54 -23.66
N SER A 1066 53.11 -16.82 -22.94
CA SER A 1066 51.95 -17.54 -23.50
C SER A 1066 51.00 -16.62 -24.28
N GLY A 1067 51.18 -15.29 -24.21
CA GLY A 1067 50.30 -14.30 -24.80
C GLY A 1067 49.03 -14.05 -23.97
N GLU A 1068 49.04 -14.45 -22.70
CA GLU A 1068 47.95 -14.26 -21.76
C GLU A 1068 48.10 -12.92 -21.02
N VAL A 1069 46.96 -12.31 -20.68
CA VAL A 1069 46.88 -11.05 -19.94
C VAL A 1069 46.42 -11.37 -18.52
N ASP A 1070 47.26 -11.04 -17.54
CA ASP A 1070 47.07 -11.34 -16.12
C ASP A 1070 47.00 -10.03 -15.32
N ASP A 1071 45.88 -9.32 -15.47
CA ASP A 1071 45.66 -8.00 -14.87
C ASP A 1071 45.74 -8.02 -13.34
N GLU A 1072 45.42 -9.15 -12.70
CA GLU A 1072 45.46 -9.31 -11.25
C GLU A 1072 46.92 -9.32 -10.72
N ASN A 1073 47.81 -10.11 -11.34
CA ASN A 1073 49.23 -10.08 -10.98
C ASN A 1073 49.93 -8.77 -11.42
N ILE A 1074 49.46 -8.12 -12.50
CA ILE A 1074 49.96 -6.79 -12.92
C ILE A 1074 49.61 -5.73 -11.86
N ALA A 1075 48.36 -5.71 -11.38
CA ALA A 1075 47.94 -4.81 -10.31
C ALA A 1075 48.75 -5.03 -9.02
N LEU A 1076 49.00 -6.29 -8.64
CA LEU A 1076 49.88 -6.65 -7.52
C LEU A 1076 51.32 -6.15 -7.73
N LEU A 1077 51.86 -6.19 -8.95
CA LEU A 1077 53.20 -5.67 -9.24
C LEU A 1077 53.27 -4.15 -9.09
N ILE A 1078 52.31 -3.40 -9.64
CA ILE A 1078 52.29 -1.92 -9.50
C ILE A 1078 52.12 -1.50 -8.03
N ARG A 1079 51.28 -2.22 -7.28
CA ARG A 1079 51.00 -1.92 -5.86
C ARG A 1079 52.24 -2.14 -4.98
N ASN A 1080 53.02 -3.19 -5.23
CA ASN A 1080 54.13 -3.63 -4.37
C ASN A 1080 55.53 -3.30 -4.91
N ALA A 1081 55.66 -2.71 -6.11
CA ALA A 1081 56.96 -2.30 -6.64
C ALA A 1081 57.59 -1.14 -5.82
N PRO A 1082 58.87 -1.25 -5.42
CA PRO A 1082 59.61 -0.15 -4.80
C PRO A 1082 59.54 1.12 -5.63
N GLN A 1083 59.52 2.29 -4.97
CA GLN A 1083 59.23 3.56 -5.63
C GLN A 1083 60.23 3.95 -6.74
N TYR A 1084 61.47 3.42 -6.69
CA TYR A 1084 62.47 3.59 -7.74
C TYR A 1084 62.27 2.66 -8.96
N MET A 1085 61.48 1.58 -8.82
CA MET A 1085 61.10 0.64 -9.89
C MET A 1085 59.70 0.89 -10.45
N LYS A 1086 58.85 1.63 -9.72
CA LYS A 1086 57.41 1.79 -10.02
C LYS A 1086 57.14 2.31 -11.44
N THR A 1087 58.01 3.17 -11.98
CA THR A 1087 57.98 3.63 -13.38
C THR A 1087 58.10 2.47 -14.39
N GLN A 1088 58.93 1.47 -14.11
CA GLN A 1088 59.13 0.30 -14.97
C GLN A 1088 58.00 -0.73 -14.81
N ALA A 1089 57.42 -0.85 -13.62
CA ALA A 1089 56.20 -1.65 -13.40
C ALA A 1089 55.00 -1.08 -14.20
N ILE A 1090 54.84 0.25 -14.18
CA ILE A 1090 53.82 0.95 -14.97
C ILE A 1090 54.09 0.83 -16.48
N ALA A 1091 55.35 0.89 -16.91
CA ALA A 1091 55.72 0.67 -18.32
C ALA A 1091 55.40 -0.76 -18.78
N ALA A 1092 55.73 -1.78 -17.97
CA ALA A 1092 55.37 -3.17 -18.23
C ALA A 1092 53.86 -3.37 -18.30
N SER A 1093 53.10 -2.84 -17.34
CA SER A 1093 51.64 -2.85 -17.35
C SER A 1093 51.06 -2.23 -18.63
N LYS A 1094 51.49 -1.02 -18.98
CA LYS A 1094 51.01 -0.33 -20.19
C LYS A 1094 51.32 -1.11 -21.48
N ALA A 1095 52.45 -1.80 -21.53
CA ALA A 1095 52.76 -2.69 -22.65
C ALA A 1095 51.82 -3.92 -22.70
N ILE A 1096 51.50 -4.56 -21.58
CA ILE A 1096 50.57 -5.72 -21.57
C ILE A 1096 49.14 -5.29 -21.92
N SER A 1097 48.65 -4.18 -21.35
CA SER A 1097 47.31 -3.65 -21.67
C SER A 1097 47.19 -3.17 -23.13
N ASN A 1098 48.31 -2.86 -23.79
CA ASN A 1098 48.39 -2.58 -25.23
C ASN A 1098 48.60 -3.85 -26.10
N PHE A 1099 48.69 -5.04 -25.51
CA PHE A 1099 49.07 -6.31 -26.17
C PHE A 1099 50.49 -6.31 -26.80
N GLU A 1100 51.37 -5.43 -26.34
CA GLU A 1100 52.78 -5.33 -26.76
C GLU A 1100 53.68 -6.29 -25.95
N PHE A 1101 53.40 -7.59 -26.02
CA PHE A 1101 54.02 -8.60 -25.14
C PHE A 1101 55.56 -8.62 -25.15
N ASP A 1102 56.22 -8.44 -26.30
CA ASP A 1102 57.69 -8.32 -26.38
C ASP A 1102 58.23 -7.12 -25.58
N SER A 1103 57.51 -5.99 -25.60
CA SER A 1103 57.85 -4.76 -24.87
C SER A 1103 57.65 -4.96 -23.36
N ALA A 1104 56.58 -5.67 -22.99
CA ALA A 1104 56.31 -6.07 -21.61
C ALA A 1104 57.38 -7.03 -21.05
N ILE A 1105 57.73 -8.09 -21.78
CA ILE A 1105 58.75 -9.08 -21.37
C ILE A 1105 60.10 -8.40 -21.15
N ASN A 1106 60.51 -7.49 -22.06
CA ASN A 1106 61.74 -6.70 -21.88
C ASN A 1106 61.67 -5.79 -20.63
N SER A 1107 60.53 -5.14 -20.39
CA SER A 1107 60.34 -4.27 -19.22
C SER A 1107 60.39 -5.05 -17.91
N LEU A 1108 59.67 -6.18 -17.81
CA LEU A 1108 59.68 -7.10 -16.66
C LEU A 1108 61.05 -7.73 -16.43
N THR A 1109 61.76 -8.13 -17.49
CA THR A 1109 63.10 -8.73 -17.39
C THR A 1109 64.13 -7.74 -16.86
N ASN A 1110 64.07 -6.47 -17.26
CA ASN A 1110 64.89 -5.41 -16.68
C ASN A 1110 64.54 -5.15 -15.21
N LEU A 1111 63.26 -5.16 -14.85
CA LEU A 1111 62.78 -5.02 -13.48
C LEU A 1111 63.35 -6.14 -12.57
N LYS A 1112 63.27 -7.40 -13.04
CA LYS A 1112 63.88 -8.57 -12.39
C LYS A 1112 65.40 -8.44 -12.26
N ALA A 1113 66.09 -7.97 -13.30
CA ALA A 1113 67.54 -7.81 -13.30
C ALA A 1113 68.00 -6.77 -12.27
N LEU A 1114 67.23 -5.70 -12.06
CA LEU A 1114 67.49 -4.70 -11.01
C LEU A 1114 67.29 -5.28 -9.60
N MET A 1115 66.25 -6.09 -9.37
CA MET A 1115 66.02 -6.72 -8.06
C MET A 1115 67.14 -7.68 -7.63
N ILE A 1116 67.85 -8.28 -8.59
CA ILE A 1116 68.96 -9.21 -8.35
C ILE A 1116 70.28 -8.47 -8.03
N GLN A 1117 70.35 -7.15 -8.23
CA GLN A 1117 71.57 -6.34 -8.04
C GLN A 1117 71.70 -5.63 -6.69
N GLU A 1118 70.70 -5.69 -5.80
CA GLU A 1118 70.78 -5.10 -4.44
C GLU A 1118 71.04 -6.15 -3.32
N PRO A 1119 72.28 -6.30 -2.85
CA PRO A 1119 72.57 -6.96 -1.57
C PRO A 1119 72.58 -5.94 -0.41
N THR A 1120 71.52 -5.97 0.41
CA THR A 1120 71.42 -5.42 1.78
C THR A 1120 71.87 -3.96 2.02
N LYS A 1121 70.93 -3.09 2.36
CA LYS A 1121 71.22 -1.87 3.13
C LYS A 1121 70.06 -1.43 4.00
#